data_AF-A0A520YXC9-F1
#
_entry.id   AF-A0A520YXC9-F1
#
_cell.length_a   1.000
_cell.length_b   1.000
_cell.length_c   1.000
_cell.angle_alpha   90.00
_cell.angle_beta   90.00
_cell.angle_gamma   90.00
#
_symmetry.space_group_name_H-M   'P 1'
#
loop_
_entity.id
_entity.type
_entity.pdbx_description
1 polymer ?
#
loop_
_entity_poly.entity_id
_entity_poly.type
_entity_poly.pdbx_seq_one_letter_code
_entity_poly.pdbx_strand_id
1 'polypeptide(L)'
;MKSLKRRRYADRAAHWVITLGGTATVLVILALFIFIFLEVYPLLQDARITKETTHSVHGKVISMGVDDHQEVAYIIYNNGVIEFISLKSGALLKKHHVSGLDGSVITSADKDHDRLVLATNDGKIFTISISFSESFAGDSRAVTPEVHEEKNVKASKLKAGILNVTSRGDDSTDVTAVYTNDGHLILIASETGKTPLDNEGKKEFQKDITGLLVEHSLNQNTASVPCLLQTEGVERREKAKTGMQTTENSTGDLTEQRTGAEITSLALDLFMENLYIGTSSGDVFHINVRDRENPYLVEKVKVSECAVTALGFLLGDVSLVVGDASGGVNVWMQVRDDRSSWGWALKKVHILRSHKAPVIAVAPSMRDKGFLTAATDGTIYLNHATSEQTLLRFKTGSTPVALAFSPKANGIFVADTNNRLFQWRIFNPHPEITVKTLFGRVWYEGYEKPEFVWQSTGGTDDFEPKLSLVPLIFGTIKGTLYTLVIAVPIGIFAALYTSQFLHNSLKIIKPVIEIMAALPSVILGFLAGLWLAPLMERLFPAIIIMPFFITLSIGIALVVWKYLPVIGKGWYRHGTEVLVLIPFIIGAIVVSIQLGGVFETNILRGDYREWFSSVLGLKYDQRNAVVVGIAMGFAVIPLIFTISEDAMSNVPKSLISASLALGATPWQTAVRVILPTASPGIFSAIMIGFGRAVGETMIVLMATGNTPIMEWNLFNGFRALSANIAVEIPEAPFGGTLYRVLFLASLLLFVTTFIVNTLAETVRRRMRLKYNKL
;
A
#
# COMPACT_ATOMS: atom_id res chain seq x y z
N MET A 1 63.52 -36.90 -6.27
CA MET A 1 63.21 -36.12 -5.04
C MET A 1 62.67 -34.70 -5.28
N LYS A 2 63.17 -33.91 -6.26
CA LYS A 2 62.70 -32.52 -6.49
C LYS A 2 61.21 -32.42 -6.89
N SER A 3 60.64 -33.39 -7.61
CA SER A 3 59.22 -33.38 -8.02
C SER A 3 58.23 -33.59 -6.86
N LEU A 4 58.58 -34.39 -5.85
CA LEU A 4 57.74 -34.66 -4.68
C LEU A 4 57.67 -33.45 -3.73
N LYS A 5 58.77 -32.71 -3.55
CA LYS A 5 58.76 -31.45 -2.81
C LYS A 5 57.89 -30.42 -3.51
N ARG A 6 58.01 -30.27 -4.84
CA ARG A 6 57.19 -29.34 -5.64
C ARG A 6 55.69 -29.66 -5.57
N ARG A 7 55.30 -30.94 -5.62
CA ARG A 7 53.91 -31.38 -5.42
C ARG A 7 53.38 -31.06 -4.02
N ARG A 8 54.14 -31.35 -2.96
CA ARG A 8 53.73 -31.00 -1.58
C ARG A 8 53.55 -29.49 -1.35
N TYR A 9 54.40 -28.66 -1.98
CA TYR A 9 54.22 -27.21 -1.95
C TYR A 9 52.97 -26.78 -2.71
N ALA A 10 52.70 -27.36 -3.89
CA ALA A 10 51.48 -27.09 -4.66
C ALA A 10 50.21 -27.52 -3.91
N ASP A 11 50.21 -28.70 -3.28
CA ASP A 11 49.07 -29.19 -2.49
C ASP A 11 48.81 -28.29 -1.27
N ARG A 12 49.87 -27.86 -0.57
CA ARG A 12 49.75 -26.90 0.54
C ARG A 12 49.24 -25.54 0.08
N ALA A 13 49.77 -25.02 -1.03
CA ALA A 13 49.31 -23.76 -1.59
C ALA A 13 47.84 -23.84 -1.99
N ALA A 14 47.42 -24.91 -2.67
CA ALA A 14 46.03 -25.14 -3.03
C ALA A 14 45.12 -25.24 -1.80
N HIS A 15 45.53 -25.96 -0.75
CA HIS A 15 44.77 -26.02 0.50
C HIS A 15 44.58 -24.62 1.11
N TRP A 16 45.65 -23.84 1.24
CA TRP A 16 45.59 -22.47 1.76
C TRP A 16 44.71 -21.55 0.90
N VAL A 17 44.82 -21.64 -0.42
CA VAL A 17 43.99 -20.85 -1.35
C VAL A 17 42.51 -21.21 -1.19
N ILE A 18 42.17 -22.50 -1.10
CA ILE A 18 40.79 -22.96 -0.93
C ILE A 18 40.23 -22.54 0.43
N THR A 19 40.99 -22.73 1.52
CA THR A 19 40.53 -22.36 2.86
C THR A 19 40.41 -20.85 3.04
N LEU A 20 41.37 -20.09 2.52
CA LEU A 20 41.35 -18.62 2.60
C LEU A 20 40.23 -18.05 1.72
N GLY A 21 40.06 -18.58 0.50
CA GLY A 21 38.95 -18.23 -0.38
C GLY A 21 37.59 -18.52 0.28
N GLY A 22 37.39 -19.74 0.79
CA GLY A 22 36.14 -20.11 1.47
C GLY A 22 35.86 -19.27 2.71
N THR A 23 36.88 -19.03 3.55
CA THR A 23 36.74 -18.18 4.74
C THR A 23 36.42 -16.73 4.36
N ALA A 24 37.08 -16.20 3.33
CA ALA A 24 36.80 -14.86 2.81
C ALA A 24 35.36 -14.74 2.29
N THR A 25 34.86 -15.73 1.53
CA THR A 25 33.47 -15.75 1.07
C THR A 25 32.48 -15.72 2.24
N VAL A 26 32.71 -16.53 3.28
CA VAL A 26 31.85 -16.54 4.48
C VAL A 26 31.89 -15.19 5.20
N LEU A 27 33.07 -14.59 5.35
CA LEU A 27 33.21 -13.26 5.97
C LEU A 27 32.50 -12.17 5.17
N VAL A 28 32.59 -12.19 3.84
CA VAL A 28 31.88 -11.23 2.97
C VAL A 28 30.37 -11.40 3.08
N ILE A 29 29.86 -12.64 3.06
CA ILE A 29 28.43 -12.92 3.24
C ILE A 29 27.96 -12.44 4.62
N LEU A 30 28.74 -12.68 5.67
CA LEU A 30 28.43 -12.21 7.01
C LEU A 30 28.45 -10.67 7.10
N ALA A 31 29.44 -10.02 6.50
CA ALA A 31 29.52 -8.56 6.46
C ALA A 31 28.33 -7.94 5.70
N LEU A 32 27.93 -8.54 4.58
CA LEU A 32 26.75 -8.13 3.82
C LEU A 32 25.47 -8.30 4.65
N PHE A 33 25.33 -9.41 5.39
CA PHE A 33 24.22 -9.62 6.31
C PHE A 33 24.18 -8.56 7.41
N ILE A 34 25.33 -8.27 8.04
CA ILE A 34 25.43 -7.22 9.06
C ILE A 34 25.06 -5.86 8.47
N PHE A 35 25.54 -5.53 7.28
CA PHE A 35 25.21 -4.29 6.59
C PHE A 35 23.69 -4.15 6.34
N ILE A 36 23.06 -5.19 5.76
CA ILE A 36 21.61 -5.20 5.55
C ILE A 36 20.86 -5.04 6.88
N PHE A 37 21.30 -5.75 7.92
CA PHE A 37 20.67 -5.66 9.24
C PHE A 37 20.78 -4.25 9.84
N LEU A 38 21.93 -3.59 9.70
CA LEU A 38 22.13 -2.22 10.18
C LEU A 38 21.23 -1.21 9.46
N GLU A 39 20.96 -1.40 8.16
CA GLU A 39 20.01 -0.54 7.44
C GLU A 39 18.55 -0.76 7.84
N VAL A 40 18.21 -1.98 8.27
CA VAL A 40 16.87 -2.34 8.75
C VAL A 40 16.64 -1.88 10.19
N TYR A 41 17.68 -1.88 11.04
CA TYR A 41 17.58 -1.61 12.47
C TYR A 41 16.79 -0.33 12.84
N PRO A 42 16.91 0.81 12.13
CA PRO A 42 16.13 2.01 12.43
C PRO A 42 14.61 1.84 12.30
N LEU A 43 14.12 0.88 11.53
CA LEU A 43 12.68 0.55 11.47
C LEU A 43 12.15 -0.04 12.79
N LEU A 44 13.03 -0.55 13.64
CA LEU A 44 12.69 -1.14 14.94
C LEU A 44 12.81 -0.11 16.09
N GLN A 45 13.19 1.13 15.80
CA GLN A 45 13.34 2.16 16.82
C GLN A 45 12.00 2.82 17.12
N ASP A 46 11.65 2.88 18.40
CA ASP A 46 10.49 3.62 18.88
C ASP A 46 10.71 5.14 18.76
N ALA A 47 9.61 5.87 18.64
CA ALA A 47 9.61 7.32 18.71
C ALA A 47 10.17 7.80 20.06
N ARG A 48 10.95 8.89 20.05
CA ARG A 48 11.57 9.44 21.27
C ARG A 48 11.56 10.96 21.31
N ILE A 49 11.57 11.50 22.52
CA ILE A 49 11.73 12.93 22.78
C ILE A 49 13.23 13.23 22.85
N THR A 50 13.68 14.21 22.09
CA THR A 50 15.09 14.62 22.04
C THR A 50 15.38 15.86 22.89
N LYS A 51 14.40 16.76 23.01
CA LYS A 51 14.50 17.97 23.83
C LYS A 51 13.12 18.38 24.30
N GLU A 52 13.06 18.87 25.53
CA GLU A 52 11.88 19.49 26.14
C GLU A 52 12.25 20.89 26.62
N THR A 53 11.44 21.87 26.25
CA THR A 53 11.56 23.27 26.70
C THR A 53 10.18 23.73 27.17
N THR A 54 10.16 24.56 28.22
CA THR A 54 8.92 25.20 28.69
C THR A 54 9.11 26.71 28.69
N HIS A 55 8.13 27.42 28.14
CA HIS A 55 8.06 28.88 28.13
C HIS A 55 6.81 29.35 28.87
N SER A 56 6.87 30.52 29.48
CA SER A 56 5.70 31.15 30.09
C SER A 56 4.97 31.99 29.05
N VAL A 57 3.64 31.90 29.01
CA VAL A 57 2.78 32.71 28.14
C VAL A 57 1.91 33.64 28.99
N HIS A 58 1.38 34.71 28.38
CA HIS A 58 0.71 35.78 29.10
C HIS A 58 -0.76 35.87 28.71
N GLY A 59 -1.57 34.94 29.25
CA GLY A 59 -3.03 34.95 29.08
C GLY A 59 -3.58 33.65 28.50
N LYS A 60 -4.90 33.61 28.29
CA LYS A 60 -5.60 32.44 27.76
C LYS A 60 -5.35 32.29 26.26
N VAL A 61 -4.59 31.26 25.90
CA VAL A 61 -4.27 30.91 24.51
C VAL A 61 -5.49 30.29 23.83
N ILE A 62 -5.76 30.66 22.58
CA ILE A 62 -6.81 30.07 21.73
C ILE A 62 -6.19 29.19 20.65
N SER A 63 -5.18 29.70 19.95
CA SER A 63 -4.48 28.98 18.88
C SER A 63 -3.01 29.33 18.89
N MET A 64 -2.20 28.48 18.28
CA MET A 64 -0.76 28.65 18.16
C MET A 64 -0.21 27.97 16.92
N GLY A 65 1.00 28.35 16.54
CA GLY A 65 1.76 27.66 15.52
C GLY A 65 3.22 28.06 15.56
N VAL A 66 3.98 27.51 14.63
CA VAL A 66 5.43 27.66 14.58
C VAL A 66 5.88 27.75 13.13
N ASP A 67 7.00 28.41 12.90
CA ASP A 67 7.70 28.38 11.63
C ASP A 67 8.31 26.99 11.31
N ASP A 68 8.67 26.80 10.04
CA ASP A 68 9.25 25.57 9.51
C ASP A 68 10.58 25.14 10.17
N HIS A 69 11.27 26.04 10.84
CA HIS A 69 12.57 25.78 11.47
C HIS A 69 12.49 25.70 13.00
N GLN A 70 11.29 25.83 13.58
CA GLN A 70 11.08 25.86 15.03
C GLN A 70 11.93 26.91 15.75
N GLU A 71 12.05 28.09 15.16
CA GLU A 71 12.74 29.25 15.72
C GLU A 71 11.78 30.29 16.30
N VAL A 72 10.61 30.49 15.67
CA VAL A 72 9.60 31.49 16.04
C VAL A 72 8.24 30.82 16.15
N ALA A 73 7.60 30.95 17.32
CA ALA A 73 6.22 30.54 17.50
C ALA A 73 5.30 31.76 17.56
N TYR A 74 4.11 31.65 16.98
CA TYR A 74 3.03 32.62 17.17
C TYR A 74 2.00 32.05 18.15
N ILE A 75 1.49 32.92 19.01
CA ILE A 75 0.52 32.58 20.05
C ILE A 75 -0.59 33.60 20.00
N ILE A 76 -1.83 33.11 19.91
CA ILE A 76 -3.01 33.94 19.78
C ILE A 76 -3.81 33.81 21.05
N TYR A 77 -4.00 34.95 21.71
CA TYR A 77 -4.74 35.04 22.95
C TYR A 77 -6.20 35.40 22.69
N ASN A 78 -7.06 35.08 23.65
CA ASN A 78 -8.49 35.37 23.58
C ASN A 78 -8.84 36.86 23.45
N ASN A 79 -7.93 37.77 23.83
CA ASN A 79 -8.10 39.21 23.76
C ASN A 79 -7.71 39.82 22.39
N GLY A 80 -7.40 38.99 21.38
CA GLY A 80 -7.04 39.46 20.03
C GLY A 80 -5.58 39.88 19.87
N VAL A 81 -4.73 39.65 20.88
CA VAL A 81 -3.27 39.87 20.77
C VAL A 81 -2.60 38.64 20.20
N ILE A 82 -1.72 38.85 19.23
CA ILE A 82 -0.82 37.84 18.65
C ILE A 82 0.61 38.16 19.12
N GLU A 83 1.21 37.24 19.86
CA GLU A 83 2.61 37.33 20.27
C GLU A 83 3.47 36.40 19.43
N PHE A 84 4.58 36.93 18.92
CA PHE A 84 5.64 36.15 18.30
C PHE A 84 6.79 36.00 19.28
N ILE A 85 7.12 34.77 19.65
CA ILE A 85 8.18 34.45 20.60
C ILE A 85 9.30 33.67 19.93
N SER A 86 10.54 33.93 20.34
CA SER A 86 11.67 33.07 19.95
C SER A 86 11.68 31.80 20.79
N LEU A 87 11.68 30.64 20.15
CA LEU A 87 11.76 29.35 20.83
C LEU A 87 13.17 29.04 21.37
N LYS A 88 14.20 29.76 20.93
CA LYS A 88 15.57 29.60 21.45
C LYS A 88 15.76 30.30 22.79
N SER A 89 15.28 31.54 22.92
CA SER A 89 15.49 32.38 24.11
C SER A 89 14.24 32.56 24.97
N GLY A 90 13.05 32.26 24.44
CA GLY A 90 11.77 32.63 25.05
C GLY A 90 11.44 34.12 24.96
N ALA A 91 12.27 34.93 24.27
CA ALA A 91 12.06 36.37 24.17
C ALA A 91 10.92 36.71 23.21
N LEU A 92 10.15 37.74 23.57
CA LEU A 92 9.13 38.34 22.71
C LEU A 92 9.79 39.10 21.56
N LEU A 93 9.42 38.78 20.31
CA LEU A 93 9.94 39.41 19.10
C LEU A 93 9.03 40.52 18.59
N LYS A 94 7.73 40.23 18.45
CA LYS A 94 6.73 41.14 17.89
C LYS A 94 5.38 40.92 18.55
N LYS A 95 4.61 42.00 18.69
CA LYS A 95 3.20 41.99 19.11
C LYS A 95 2.36 42.59 18.00
N HIS A 96 1.28 41.92 17.66
CA HIS A 96 0.28 42.40 16.71
C HIS A 96 -1.10 42.34 17.36
N HIS A 97 -1.92 43.37 17.13
CA HIS A 97 -3.30 43.40 17.63
C HIS A 97 -4.22 43.29 16.42
N VAL A 98 -5.15 42.34 16.44
CA VAL A 98 -6.09 42.16 15.35
C VAL A 98 -7.03 43.37 15.28
N SER A 99 -7.11 44.02 14.11
CA SER A 99 -7.91 45.23 13.94
C SER A 99 -9.42 44.93 13.99
N GLY A 100 -10.19 45.72 14.75
CA GLY A 100 -11.66 45.62 14.80
C GLY A 100 -12.25 44.73 15.90
N LEU A 101 -11.42 44.25 16.85
CA LEU A 101 -11.86 43.73 18.14
C LEU A 101 -12.11 44.89 19.12
N ASP A 102 -13.33 45.44 19.12
CA ASP A 102 -13.77 46.50 20.04
C ASP A 102 -14.07 45.96 21.46
N GLY A 103 -13.11 45.24 22.06
CA GLY A 103 -13.28 44.56 23.35
C GLY A 103 -14.06 43.23 23.29
N SER A 104 -14.34 42.72 22.08
CA SER A 104 -14.83 41.36 21.89
C SER A 104 -13.75 40.32 22.23
N VAL A 105 -14.19 39.11 22.58
CA VAL A 105 -13.30 38.00 22.98
C VAL A 105 -13.39 36.91 21.93
N ILE A 106 -12.24 36.38 21.52
CA ILE A 106 -12.15 35.23 20.62
C ILE A 106 -12.55 33.98 21.39
N THR A 107 -13.55 33.27 20.87
CA THR A 107 -14.13 32.06 21.48
C THR A 107 -13.58 30.79 20.87
N SER A 108 -13.41 30.77 19.55
CA SER A 108 -12.91 29.62 18.78
C SER A 108 -12.01 30.07 17.64
N ALA A 109 -11.11 29.18 17.23
CA ALA A 109 -10.27 29.36 16.06
C ALA A 109 -10.19 28.06 15.26
N ASP A 110 -10.15 28.17 13.94
CA ASP A 110 -9.84 27.06 13.05
C ASP A 110 -8.63 27.42 12.17
N LYS A 111 -7.79 26.42 11.90
CA LYS A 111 -6.56 26.60 11.13
C LYS A 111 -6.69 25.86 9.80
N ASP A 112 -6.43 26.58 8.72
CA ASP A 112 -6.45 26.10 7.35
C ASP A 112 -5.13 26.51 6.66
N HIS A 113 -4.15 25.62 6.68
CA HIS A 113 -2.78 25.91 6.21
C HIS A 113 -2.19 27.18 6.85
N ASP A 114 -1.96 28.23 6.05
CA ASP A 114 -1.42 29.52 6.48
C ASP A 114 -2.51 30.51 6.91
N ARG A 115 -3.78 30.14 6.69
CA ARG A 115 -4.95 30.92 7.03
C ARG A 115 -5.52 30.47 8.37
N LEU A 116 -5.92 31.44 9.17
CA LEU A 116 -6.50 31.23 10.47
C LEU A 116 -7.79 32.03 10.59
N VAL A 117 -8.86 31.32 10.93
CA VAL A 117 -10.18 31.90 11.08
C VAL A 117 -10.51 31.99 12.56
N LEU A 118 -10.76 33.20 13.03
CA LEU A 118 -11.03 33.55 14.42
C LEU A 118 -12.49 33.96 14.56
N ALA A 119 -13.20 33.33 15.48
CA ALA A 119 -14.58 33.65 15.79
C ALA A 119 -14.70 34.32 17.16
N THR A 120 -15.58 35.31 17.26
CA THR A 120 -15.77 36.10 18.48
C THR A 120 -17.12 35.89 19.15
N ASN A 121 -17.19 36.27 20.42
CA ASN A 121 -18.41 36.29 21.21
C ASN A 121 -19.46 37.31 20.73
N ASP A 122 -19.13 38.24 19.83
CA ASP A 122 -20.04 39.21 19.22
C ASP A 122 -20.50 38.81 17.79
N GLY A 123 -20.19 37.59 17.34
CA GLY A 123 -20.68 37.07 16.06
C GLY A 123 -19.88 37.49 14.83
N LYS A 124 -18.65 38.00 15.01
CA LYS A 124 -17.74 38.38 13.92
C LYS A 124 -16.76 37.25 13.63
N ILE A 125 -16.37 37.15 12.37
CA ILE A 125 -15.34 36.23 11.89
C ILE A 125 -14.22 37.07 11.28
N PHE A 126 -13.00 36.83 11.76
CA PHE A 126 -11.79 37.46 11.28
C PHE A 126 -10.93 36.38 10.63
N THR A 127 -10.49 36.64 9.41
CA THR A 127 -9.56 35.76 8.71
C THR A 127 -8.21 36.46 8.67
N ILE A 128 -7.18 35.79 9.19
CA ILE A 128 -5.81 36.29 9.17
C ILE A 128 -4.91 35.25 8.53
N SER A 129 -3.89 35.68 7.80
CA SER A 129 -2.81 34.81 7.35
C SER A 129 -1.49 35.23 7.98
N ILE A 130 -0.72 34.24 8.41
CA ILE A 130 0.57 34.45 9.09
C ILE A 130 1.66 33.87 8.20
N SER A 131 2.56 34.72 7.73
CA SER A 131 3.69 34.34 6.91
C SER A 131 5.01 34.65 7.61
N PHE A 132 6.05 33.89 7.29
CA PHE A 132 7.39 34.07 7.84
C PHE A 132 8.36 34.39 6.71
N SER A 133 8.86 35.63 6.67
CA SER A 133 9.87 36.04 5.70
C SER A 133 11.28 35.78 6.24
N GLU A 134 12.16 35.24 5.39
CA GLU A 134 13.56 34.99 5.73
C GLU A 134 14.43 36.13 5.22
N SER A 135 15.25 36.70 6.10
CA SER A 135 16.31 37.63 5.72
C SER A 135 17.67 37.14 6.24
N PHE A 136 18.73 37.45 5.50
CA PHE A 136 20.09 37.10 5.87
C PHE A 136 20.86 38.37 6.23
N ALA A 137 21.27 38.50 7.49
CA ALA A 137 22.18 39.53 7.95
C ALA A 137 23.58 38.88 8.11
N GLY A 138 24.40 38.96 7.06
CA GLY A 138 25.68 38.23 6.99
C GLY A 138 25.45 36.71 6.94
N ASP A 139 26.15 35.96 7.80
CA ASP A 139 26.00 34.50 7.93
C ASP A 139 24.82 34.07 8.83
N SER A 140 24.07 35.02 9.39
CA SER A 140 22.95 34.75 10.30
C SER A 140 21.60 34.93 9.63
N ARG A 141 20.78 33.88 9.66
CA ARG A 141 19.40 33.90 9.21
C ARG A 141 18.52 34.54 10.29
N ALA A 142 17.67 35.48 9.90
CA ALA A 142 16.66 36.09 10.72
C ALA A 142 15.27 35.84 10.11
N VAL A 143 14.37 35.27 10.90
CA VAL A 143 12.98 35.02 10.52
C VAL A 143 12.11 36.17 11.02
N THR A 144 11.41 36.85 10.12
CA THR A 144 10.54 37.98 10.43
C THR A 144 9.08 37.59 10.21
N PRO A 145 8.21 37.66 11.23
CA PRO A 145 6.80 37.34 11.08
C PRO A 145 6.00 38.51 10.51
N GLU A 146 5.16 38.20 9.54
CA GLU A 146 4.20 39.11 8.90
C GLU A 146 2.77 38.58 9.12
N VAL A 147 1.84 39.51 9.36
CA VAL A 147 0.43 39.21 9.58
C VAL A 147 -0.34 40.00 8.55
N HIS A 148 -1.12 39.29 7.73
CA HIS A 148 -2.04 39.90 6.78
C HIS A 148 -3.47 39.67 7.30
N GLU A 149 -4.21 40.76 7.45
CA GLU A 149 -5.62 40.71 7.86
C GLU A 149 -6.48 40.79 6.60
N GLU A 150 -7.33 39.79 6.40
CA GLU A 150 -8.36 39.83 5.38
C GLU A 150 -9.62 40.55 5.91
N LYS A 151 -10.54 40.91 5.02
CA LYS A 151 -11.76 41.63 5.40
C LYS A 151 -12.64 40.78 6.32
N ASN A 152 -13.12 41.42 7.40
CA ASN A 152 -14.00 40.79 8.38
C ASN A 152 -15.38 40.49 7.80
N VAL A 153 -15.86 39.27 8.02
CA VAL A 153 -17.22 38.85 7.64
C VAL A 153 -18.06 38.74 8.90
N LYS A 154 -19.26 39.36 8.91
CA LYS A 154 -20.21 39.16 10.01
C LYS A 154 -20.96 37.87 9.79
N ALA A 155 -20.87 36.95 10.75
CA ALA A 155 -21.42 35.61 10.62
C ALA A 155 -22.94 35.60 10.59
N SER A 156 -23.59 36.62 11.13
CA SER A 156 -25.05 36.68 11.25
C SER A 156 -25.59 38.09 11.31
N LYS A 157 -26.84 38.26 10.85
CA LYS A 157 -27.70 39.41 11.22
C LYS A 157 -28.10 39.35 12.71
N LEU A 158 -27.96 38.19 13.36
CA LEU A 158 -28.23 37.96 14.78
C LEU A 158 -27.00 38.32 15.62
N LYS A 159 -27.20 39.05 16.73
CA LYS A 159 -26.15 39.47 17.68
C LYS A 159 -25.67 38.33 18.60
N ALA A 160 -25.66 37.09 18.10
CA ALA A 160 -25.34 35.91 18.88
C ALA A 160 -23.83 35.61 18.84
N GLY A 161 -23.27 35.20 19.98
CA GLY A 161 -21.86 34.78 20.06
C GLY A 161 -21.61 33.44 19.40
N ILE A 162 -20.41 33.24 18.86
CA ILE A 162 -20.01 31.99 18.19
C ILE A 162 -19.36 31.04 19.19
N LEU A 163 -19.77 29.79 19.22
CA LEU A 163 -19.17 28.72 20.03
C LEU A 163 -18.04 28.01 19.29
N ASN A 164 -18.35 27.51 18.08
CA ASN A 164 -17.42 26.77 17.24
C ASN A 164 -17.43 27.32 15.83
N VAL A 165 -16.27 27.31 15.19
CA VAL A 165 -16.08 27.68 13.78
C VAL A 165 -15.23 26.61 13.10
N THR A 166 -15.56 26.29 11.85
CA THR A 166 -14.64 25.61 10.94
C THR A 166 -14.71 26.29 9.58
N SER A 167 -13.56 26.45 8.92
CA SER A 167 -13.48 27.18 7.65
C SER A 167 -12.44 26.58 6.74
N ARG A 168 -12.78 26.47 5.46
CA ARG A 168 -11.90 26.04 4.37
C ARG A 168 -12.09 26.97 3.18
N GLY A 169 -11.07 27.10 2.34
CA GLY A 169 -11.13 28.06 1.25
C GLY A 169 -9.84 28.19 0.48
N ASP A 170 -10.00 28.68 -0.73
CA ASP A 170 -8.97 28.91 -1.72
C ASP A 170 -9.02 30.37 -2.20
N ASP A 171 -8.19 30.73 -3.19
CA ASP A 171 -8.13 32.10 -3.73
C ASP A 171 -9.48 32.61 -4.28
N SER A 172 -10.44 31.73 -4.56
CA SER A 172 -11.71 32.03 -5.21
C SER A 172 -12.93 31.80 -4.35
N THR A 173 -12.89 30.84 -3.41
CA THR A 173 -14.05 30.40 -2.64
C THR A 173 -13.69 30.13 -1.20
N ASP A 174 -14.51 30.66 -0.29
CA ASP A 174 -14.41 30.43 1.14
C ASP A 174 -15.71 29.85 1.66
N VAL A 175 -15.62 28.78 2.45
CA VAL A 175 -16.77 28.17 3.12
C VAL A 175 -16.48 28.09 4.61
N THR A 176 -17.34 28.70 5.41
CA THR A 176 -17.25 28.75 6.86
C THR A 176 -18.54 28.24 7.47
N ALA A 177 -18.44 27.24 8.34
CA ALA A 177 -19.55 26.74 9.14
C ALA A 177 -19.39 27.20 10.59
N VAL A 178 -20.48 27.71 11.17
CA VAL A 178 -20.47 28.42 12.45
C VAL A 178 -21.61 27.91 13.32
N TYR A 179 -21.31 27.54 14.56
CA TYR A 179 -22.31 27.23 15.57
C TYR A 179 -22.41 28.35 16.60
N THR A 180 -23.60 28.89 16.80
CA THR A 180 -23.87 30.05 17.68
C THR A 180 -24.38 29.62 19.06
N ASN A 181 -24.22 30.49 20.06
CA ASN A 181 -24.75 30.30 21.42
C ASN A 181 -26.26 30.07 21.46
N ASP A 182 -26.98 30.62 20.48
CA ASP A 182 -28.43 30.52 20.37
C ASP A 182 -28.88 29.18 19.73
N GLY A 183 -27.94 28.28 19.43
CA GLY A 183 -28.22 26.94 18.91
C GLY A 183 -28.35 26.86 17.38
N HIS A 184 -28.07 27.96 16.66
CA HIS A 184 -28.12 27.98 15.20
C HIS A 184 -26.77 27.59 14.57
N LEU A 185 -26.83 26.70 13.59
CA LEU A 185 -25.74 26.31 12.70
C LEU A 185 -25.89 27.04 11.35
N ILE A 186 -24.95 27.94 11.07
CA ILE A 186 -24.97 28.81 9.90
C ILE A 186 -23.83 28.43 8.97
N LEU A 187 -24.15 28.18 7.70
CA LEU A 187 -23.19 28.05 6.62
C LEU A 187 -23.03 29.39 5.91
N ILE A 188 -21.80 29.85 5.79
CA ILE A 188 -21.42 31.09 5.10
C ILE A 188 -20.49 30.68 3.98
N ALA A 189 -20.83 31.03 2.74
CA ALA A 189 -19.95 30.82 1.61
C ALA A 189 -19.73 32.12 0.86
N SER A 190 -18.51 32.37 0.45
CA SER A 190 -18.10 33.54 -0.32
C SER A 190 -17.43 33.07 -1.59
N GLU A 191 -17.95 33.45 -2.75
CA GLU A 191 -17.34 33.17 -4.05
C GLU A 191 -16.93 34.48 -4.74
N THR A 192 -15.68 34.54 -5.15
CA THR A 192 -15.07 35.65 -5.90
C THR A 192 -14.96 35.24 -7.36
N GLY A 193 -15.97 35.60 -8.16
CA GLY A 193 -16.03 35.27 -9.58
C GLY A 193 -15.60 36.44 -10.47
N LYS A 194 -14.83 36.17 -11.54
CA LYS A 194 -14.63 37.10 -12.65
C LYS A 194 -15.81 36.97 -13.62
N THR A 195 -16.74 37.91 -13.62
CA THR A 195 -17.76 37.97 -14.67
C THR A 195 -17.14 38.46 -16.00
N PRO A 196 -17.59 37.97 -17.18
CA PRO A 196 -17.03 38.34 -18.49
C PRO A 196 -17.16 39.82 -18.88
N LEU A 197 -17.94 40.60 -18.14
CA LEU A 197 -18.01 42.06 -18.24
C LEU A 197 -17.81 42.66 -16.84
N ASP A 198 -16.72 43.41 -16.70
CA ASP A 198 -16.27 44.28 -15.61
C ASP A 198 -17.08 44.32 -14.28
N ASN A 199 -16.52 43.63 -13.29
CA ASN A 199 -16.29 43.99 -11.88
C ASN A 199 -16.13 42.68 -11.10
N GLU A 200 -15.15 42.60 -10.20
CA GLU A 200 -15.03 41.49 -9.24
C GLU A 200 -16.29 41.46 -8.36
N GLY A 201 -17.26 40.63 -8.73
CA GLY A 201 -18.49 40.44 -7.99
C GLY A 201 -18.30 39.35 -6.95
N LYS A 202 -18.20 39.73 -5.67
CA LYS A 202 -18.21 38.79 -4.54
C LYS A 202 -19.66 38.38 -4.26
N LYS A 203 -20.00 37.11 -4.47
CA LYS A 203 -21.30 36.55 -4.05
C LYS A 203 -21.15 35.93 -2.67
N GLU A 204 -21.88 36.46 -1.69
CA GLU A 204 -21.94 35.89 -0.34
C GLU A 204 -23.28 35.16 -0.15
N PHE A 205 -23.20 33.90 0.26
CA PHE A 205 -24.31 33.03 0.61
C PHE A 205 -24.31 32.82 2.11
N GLN A 206 -25.47 32.97 2.73
CA GLN A 206 -25.64 32.68 4.15
C GLN A 206 -26.93 31.87 4.33
N LYS A 207 -26.81 30.66 4.88
CA LYS A 207 -27.94 29.76 5.11
C LYS A 207 -27.90 29.15 6.51
N ASP A 208 -29.04 29.18 7.19
CA ASP A 208 -29.23 28.41 8.41
C ASP A 208 -29.55 26.96 8.05
N ILE A 209 -28.71 26.04 8.48
CA ILE A 209 -28.80 24.60 8.19
C ILE A 209 -29.21 23.79 9.42
N THR A 210 -29.61 24.45 10.52
CA THR A 210 -30.02 23.80 11.77
C THR A 210 -31.19 22.84 11.56
N GLY A 211 -32.12 23.17 10.65
CA GLY A 211 -33.29 22.33 10.33
C GLY A 211 -32.94 20.92 9.82
N LEU A 212 -31.79 20.76 9.16
CA LEU A 212 -31.33 19.46 8.64
C LEU A 212 -31.03 18.45 9.76
N LEU A 213 -30.73 18.93 10.97
CA LEU A 213 -30.48 18.08 12.13
C LEU A 213 -31.79 17.62 12.80
N VAL A 214 -32.91 18.33 12.55
CA VAL A 214 -34.21 18.11 13.18
C VAL A 214 -35.07 17.13 12.39
N GLU A 215 -35.19 17.33 11.07
CA GLU A 215 -36.13 16.61 10.18
C GLU A 215 -35.95 15.09 10.21
N HIS A 216 -34.73 14.59 10.46
CA HIS A 216 -34.45 13.17 10.49
C HIS A 216 -34.49 12.51 11.88
N SER A 217 -34.64 13.29 12.96
CA SER A 217 -34.88 12.73 14.31
C SER A 217 -36.30 12.17 14.45
N LEU A 218 -37.26 12.71 13.67
CA LEU A 218 -38.67 12.31 13.70
C LEU A 218 -38.97 11.10 12.80
N ASN A 219 -38.15 10.86 11.77
CA ASN A 219 -38.39 9.83 10.74
C ASN A 219 -37.88 8.41 11.08
N GLN A 220 -37.37 8.16 12.29
CA GLN A 220 -37.04 6.78 12.70
C GLN A 220 -38.28 5.90 12.96
N ASN A 221 -39.50 6.44 12.91
CA ASN A 221 -40.74 5.68 13.16
C ASN A 221 -41.64 5.42 11.94
N THR A 222 -41.24 5.75 10.71
CA THR A 222 -42.05 5.42 9.54
C THR A 222 -41.19 4.88 8.42
N ALA A 223 -41.22 3.54 8.33
CA ALA A 223 -40.79 2.83 7.15
C ALA A 223 -41.64 3.23 5.93
N SER A 224 -41.00 3.10 4.76
CA SER A 224 -41.54 3.06 3.41
C SER A 224 -42.12 4.34 2.82
N VAL A 225 -41.39 4.94 1.86
CA VAL A 225 -41.97 5.48 0.63
C VAL A 225 -41.02 5.17 -0.54
N PRO A 226 -41.53 4.73 -1.72
CA PRO A 226 -40.73 4.10 -2.75
C PRO A 226 -40.12 5.09 -3.75
N CYS A 227 -39.09 4.57 -4.42
CA CYS A 227 -38.44 5.05 -5.63
C CYS A 227 -39.43 5.45 -6.73
N LEU A 228 -39.15 6.58 -7.40
CA LEU A 228 -39.64 6.87 -8.74
C LEU A 228 -38.47 7.44 -9.57
N LEU A 229 -37.82 6.54 -10.29
CA LEU A 229 -37.00 6.85 -11.47
C LEU A 229 -37.89 6.76 -12.71
N GLN A 230 -37.50 7.55 -13.71
CA GLN A 230 -37.99 7.63 -15.09
C GLN A 230 -39.25 8.45 -15.35
N THR A 231 -39.05 9.57 -16.03
CA THR A 231 -39.92 9.94 -17.15
C THR A 231 -39.08 10.37 -18.33
N GLU A 232 -39.16 9.55 -19.38
CA GLU A 232 -38.88 9.87 -20.76
C GLU A 232 -39.68 11.11 -21.21
N GLY A 233 -39.14 11.82 -22.19
CA GLY A 233 -39.77 13.00 -22.77
C GLY A 233 -41.04 12.67 -23.54
N VAL A 234 -42.09 13.46 -23.29
CA VAL A 234 -43.16 13.70 -24.26
C VAL A 234 -43.60 15.15 -24.11
N GLU A 235 -43.50 15.89 -25.22
CA GLU A 235 -44.04 17.23 -25.40
C GLU A 235 -45.56 17.25 -25.16
N ARG A 236 -46.02 18.19 -24.33
CA ARG A 236 -47.36 18.75 -24.50
C ARG A 236 -47.41 20.21 -24.05
N ARG A 237 -47.58 21.09 -25.05
CA ARG A 237 -47.93 22.51 -24.87
C ARG A 237 -49.33 22.62 -24.27
N GLU A 238 -49.47 23.41 -23.22
CA GLU A 238 -50.68 24.20 -22.99
C GLU A 238 -50.33 25.54 -22.31
N LYS A 239 -50.89 26.61 -22.88
CA LYS A 239 -50.70 28.01 -22.46
C LYS A 239 -51.68 28.35 -21.34
N ALA A 240 -51.25 29.09 -20.33
CA ALA A 240 -52.06 30.19 -19.76
C ALA A 240 -51.20 31.16 -18.95
N LYS A 241 -51.37 32.45 -19.25
CA LYS A 241 -50.96 33.64 -18.48
C LYS A 241 -51.56 33.57 -17.06
N THR A 242 -51.01 34.20 -16.03
CA THR A 242 -51.18 35.63 -15.69
C THR A 242 -50.43 35.87 -14.37
N GLY A 243 -49.80 37.04 -14.21
CA GLY A 243 -49.00 37.37 -13.03
C GLY A 243 -49.83 37.79 -11.81
N MET A 244 -49.18 37.77 -10.64
CA MET A 244 -49.49 38.64 -9.51
C MET A 244 -48.29 38.65 -8.56
N GLN A 245 -47.78 39.86 -8.26
CA GLN A 245 -46.97 40.10 -7.08
C GLN A 245 -47.87 39.95 -5.85
N THR A 246 -47.38 39.25 -4.84
CA THR A 246 -47.85 39.45 -3.47
C THR A 246 -46.69 39.25 -2.51
N THR A 247 -46.31 40.36 -1.89
CA THR A 247 -45.59 40.46 -0.64
C THR A 247 -46.42 39.76 0.44
N GLU A 248 -45.88 38.74 1.10
CA GLU A 248 -46.42 38.28 2.39
C GLU A 248 -45.28 38.14 3.41
N ASN A 249 -45.25 39.14 4.30
CA ASN A 249 -44.73 38.98 5.64
C ASN A 249 -45.54 37.89 6.34
N SER A 250 -44.87 36.86 6.85
CA SER A 250 -45.42 36.02 7.91
C SER A 250 -44.44 35.99 9.08
N THR A 251 -44.64 36.94 9.99
CA THR A 251 -44.39 36.75 11.42
C THR A 251 -45.24 35.56 11.88
N GLY A 252 -44.61 34.40 12.04
CA GLY A 252 -45.14 33.26 12.76
C GLY A 252 -44.26 32.99 13.97
N ASP A 253 -44.79 33.28 15.15
CA ASP A 253 -44.27 32.82 16.44
C ASP A 253 -44.01 31.31 16.37
N LEU A 254 -42.74 30.91 16.45
CA LEU A 254 -42.35 29.52 16.67
C LEU A 254 -41.70 29.44 18.05
N THR A 255 -42.49 28.98 19.01
CA THR A 255 -42.02 28.54 20.31
C THR A 255 -41.04 27.38 20.07
N GLU A 256 -39.75 27.66 20.27
CA GLU A 256 -38.61 26.78 20.04
C GLU A 256 -38.76 25.43 20.74
N GLN A 257 -38.95 24.36 19.97
CA GLN A 257 -38.66 23.01 20.43
C GLN A 257 -37.17 22.75 20.21
N ARG A 258 -36.38 22.99 21.26
CA ARG A 258 -34.93 22.72 21.29
C ARG A 258 -34.65 21.24 20.97
N THR A 259 -33.76 21.00 20.02
CA THR A 259 -33.17 19.70 19.69
C THR A 259 -32.54 19.06 20.93
N GLY A 260 -32.79 17.76 21.13
CA GLY A 260 -32.33 17.02 22.31
C GLY A 260 -30.83 16.68 22.38
N ALA A 261 -30.00 17.17 21.45
CA ALA A 261 -28.55 16.96 21.48
C ALA A 261 -27.80 18.21 21.00
N GLU A 262 -27.04 18.83 21.90
CA GLU A 262 -26.18 19.99 21.61
C GLU A 262 -25.03 19.61 20.67
N ILE A 263 -24.68 20.51 19.75
CA ILE A 263 -23.51 20.39 18.87
C ILE A 263 -22.25 20.70 19.66
N THR A 264 -21.27 19.81 19.57
CA THR A 264 -20.04 19.86 20.36
C THR A 264 -18.80 20.13 19.51
N SER A 265 -18.78 19.71 18.25
CA SER A 265 -17.64 19.86 17.34
C SER A 265 -18.08 19.92 15.87
N LEU A 266 -17.26 20.59 15.05
CA LEU A 266 -17.47 20.74 13.61
C LEU A 266 -16.17 20.44 12.86
N ALA A 267 -16.26 19.85 11.68
CA ALA A 267 -15.13 19.66 10.77
C ALA A 267 -15.58 19.77 9.32
N LEU A 268 -14.96 20.67 8.56
CA LEU A 268 -15.16 20.84 7.13
C LEU A 268 -13.96 20.27 6.36
N ASP A 269 -14.21 19.56 5.27
CA ASP A 269 -13.17 19.00 4.41
C ASP A 269 -12.52 20.08 3.51
N LEU A 270 -11.29 19.82 3.11
CA LEU A 270 -10.48 20.72 2.27
C LEU A 270 -11.15 21.05 0.93
N PHE A 271 -11.94 20.12 0.39
CA PHE A 271 -12.67 20.31 -0.86
C PHE A 271 -13.96 21.15 -0.70
N MET A 272 -14.32 21.53 0.53
CA MET A 272 -15.53 22.30 0.85
C MET A 272 -16.82 21.61 0.37
N GLU A 273 -16.84 20.28 0.36
CA GLU A 273 -17.97 19.47 -0.09
C GLU A 273 -18.69 18.79 1.07
N ASN A 274 -18.01 18.49 2.17
CA ASN A 274 -18.52 17.66 3.26
C ASN A 274 -18.28 18.32 4.63
N LEU A 275 -19.38 18.60 5.33
CA LEU A 275 -19.39 19.10 6.71
C LEU A 275 -19.79 17.98 7.67
N TYR A 276 -18.96 17.73 8.68
CA TYR A 276 -19.21 16.75 9.74
C TYR A 276 -19.46 17.45 11.07
N ILE A 277 -20.47 16.97 11.79
CA ILE A 277 -20.96 17.60 13.01
C ILE A 277 -21.05 16.57 14.11
N GLY A 278 -20.31 16.78 15.20
CA GLY A 278 -20.34 15.95 16.40
C GLY A 278 -21.38 16.46 17.40
N THR A 279 -22.03 15.54 18.09
CA THR A 279 -23.06 15.87 19.08
C THR A 279 -22.75 15.31 20.47
N SER A 280 -23.39 15.93 21.47
CA SER A 280 -23.41 15.47 22.87
C SER A 280 -24.02 14.07 23.06
N SER A 281 -24.88 13.61 22.13
CA SER A 281 -25.42 12.25 22.15
C SER A 281 -24.45 11.19 21.61
N GLY A 282 -23.32 11.58 21.01
CA GLY A 282 -22.38 10.63 20.39
C GLY A 282 -22.64 10.30 18.92
N ASP A 283 -23.57 11.05 18.29
CA ASP A 283 -23.86 10.95 16.87
C ASP A 283 -22.97 11.92 16.07
N VAL A 284 -22.58 11.50 14.85
CA VAL A 284 -21.97 12.36 13.83
C VAL A 284 -22.94 12.49 12.65
N PHE A 285 -23.25 13.74 12.29
CA PHE A 285 -24.03 14.07 11.10
C PHE A 285 -23.07 14.43 9.97
N HIS A 286 -23.30 13.85 8.79
CA HIS A 286 -22.56 14.17 7.56
C HIS A 286 -23.48 14.91 6.61
N ILE A 287 -23.16 16.17 6.34
CA ILE A 287 -23.90 17.08 5.47
C ILE A 287 -23.07 17.36 4.23
N ASN A 288 -23.66 17.18 3.06
CA ASN A 288 -23.04 17.64 1.82
C ASN A 288 -23.34 19.12 1.63
N VAL A 289 -22.29 19.91 1.45
CA VAL A 289 -22.32 21.38 1.28
C VAL A 289 -21.77 21.83 -0.08
N ARG A 290 -21.56 20.88 -1.00
CA ARG A 290 -21.09 21.17 -2.36
C ARG A 290 -22.04 22.11 -3.11
N ASP A 291 -23.35 21.88 -2.97
CA ASP A 291 -24.36 22.86 -3.35
C ASP A 291 -24.63 23.78 -2.16
N ARG A 292 -24.06 24.99 -2.23
CA ARG A 292 -24.13 26.02 -1.19
C ARG A 292 -25.57 26.52 -0.98
N GLU A 293 -26.40 26.48 -2.02
CA GLU A 293 -27.80 26.91 -1.93
C GLU A 293 -28.67 25.83 -1.30
N ASN A 294 -28.39 24.55 -1.58
CA ASN A 294 -29.17 23.41 -1.11
C ASN A 294 -28.33 22.32 -0.42
N PRO A 295 -27.71 22.62 0.72
CA PRO A 295 -27.07 21.60 1.53
C PRO A 295 -28.10 20.58 2.02
N TYR A 296 -27.70 19.31 2.07
CA TYR A 296 -28.56 18.21 2.49
C TYR A 296 -27.81 17.21 3.38
N LEU A 297 -28.55 16.57 4.29
CA LEU A 297 -28.01 15.53 5.16
C LEU A 297 -27.82 14.23 4.36
N VAL A 298 -26.60 13.72 4.33
CA VAL A 298 -26.26 12.46 3.65
C VAL A 298 -26.58 11.29 4.57
N GLU A 299 -26.00 11.30 5.77
CA GLU A 299 -26.20 10.25 6.77
C GLU A 299 -26.02 10.75 8.21
N LYS A 300 -26.59 9.99 9.15
CA LYS A 300 -26.39 10.14 10.59
C LYS A 300 -25.83 8.82 11.12
N VAL A 301 -24.65 8.88 11.73
CA VAL A 301 -23.93 7.69 12.23
C VAL A 301 -23.68 7.81 13.73
N LYS A 302 -24.04 6.76 14.48
CA LYS A 302 -23.70 6.64 15.90
C LYS A 302 -22.23 6.24 16.02
N VAL A 303 -21.38 7.17 16.45
CA VAL A 303 -19.93 6.96 16.49
C VAL A 303 -19.43 6.50 17.86
N SER A 304 -20.05 7.02 18.93
CA SER A 304 -19.76 6.64 20.32
C SER A 304 -21.04 6.64 21.16
N GLU A 305 -21.01 5.95 22.30
CA GLU A 305 -22.08 6.00 23.31
C GLU A 305 -21.99 7.26 24.17
N CYS A 306 -20.87 7.98 24.11
CA CYS A 306 -20.63 9.23 24.81
C CYS A 306 -20.55 10.41 23.84
N ALA A 307 -20.63 11.64 24.37
CA ALA A 307 -20.48 12.86 23.59
C ALA A 307 -19.22 12.84 22.72
N VAL A 308 -19.37 13.22 21.45
CA VAL A 308 -18.22 13.49 20.57
C VAL A 308 -17.64 14.82 20.99
N THR A 309 -16.39 14.85 21.44
CA THR A 309 -15.79 16.05 22.03
C THR A 309 -14.76 16.70 21.11
N ALA A 310 -14.19 15.94 20.16
CA ALA A 310 -13.27 16.48 19.17
C ALA A 310 -13.47 15.77 17.82
N LEU A 311 -13.45 16.56 16.75
CA LEU A 311 -13.41 16.10 15.37
C LEU A 311 -12.24 16.77 14.66
N GLY A 312 -11.58 16.05 13.76
CA GLY A 312 -10.52 16.62 12.95
C GLY A 312 -10.12 15.70 11.81
N PHE A 313 -9.86 16.27 10.65
CA PHE A 313 -9.33 15.53 9.51
C PHE A 313 -7.83 15.29 9.65
N LEU A 314 -7.37 14.17 9.09
CA LEU A 314 -5.95 13.93 8.81
C LEU A 314 -5.59 14.52 7.45
N LEU A 315 -4.29 14.65 7.19
CA LEU A 315 -3.75 15.12 5.91
C LEU A 315 -4.48 14.45 4.72
N GLY A 316 -5.01 15.24 3.79
CA GLY A 316 -5.79 14.75 2.63
C GLY A 316 -7.30 14.64 2.85
N ASP A 317 -7.79 14.87 4.08
CA ASP A 317 -9.21 15.01 4.46
C ASP A 317 -10.13 13.83 4.10
N VAL A 318 -9.54 12.65 3.85
CA VAL A 318 -10.28 11.39 3.67
C VAL A 318 -10.61 10.74 5.02
N SER A 319 -9.68 10.83 5.97
CA SER A 319 -9.78 10.22 7.29
C SER A 319 -10.20 11.21 8.37
N LEU A 320 -11.35 10.99 8.99
CA LEU A 320 -11.90 11.77 10.09
C LEU A 320 -11.59 11.12 11.44
N VAL A 321 -10.83 11.82 12.28
CA VAL A 321 -10.58 11.42 13.67
C VAL A 321 -11.74 11.85 14.55
N VAL A 322 -12.23 10.93 15.36
CA VAL A 322 -13.30 11.17 16.33
C VAL A 322 -12.80 10.85 17.73
N GLY A 323 -12.74 11.90 18.57
CA GLY A 323 -12.49 11.82 20.00
C GLY A 323 -13.79 11.91 20.79
N ASP A 324 -13.94 11.08 21.81
CA ASP A 324 -15.13 11.07 22.67
C ASP A 324 -14.85 11.40 24.15
N ALA A 325 -15.92 11.66 24.89
CA ALA A 325 -15.86 11.98 26.31
C ALA A 325 -15.42 10.80 27.21
N SER A 326 -15.47 9.56 26.72
CA SER A 326 -14.93 8.39 27.44
C SER A 326 -13.40 8.27 27.30
N GLY A 327 -12.80 9.06 26.40
CA GLY A 327 -11.39 9.00 26.03
C GLY A 327 -11.13 8.17 24.77
N GLY A 328 -12.15 7.62 24.12
CA GLY A 328 -12.04 6.88 22.87
C GLY A 328 -11.50 7.74 21.73
N VAL A 329 -10.61 7.16 20.92
CA VAL A 329 -10.06 7.77 19.71
C VAL A 329 -10.21 6.77 18.58
N ASN A 330 -11.04 7.13 17.59
CA ASN A 330 -11.32 6.29 16.43
C ASN A 330 -11.10 7.08 15.15
N VAL A 331 -10.72 6.42 14.06
CA VAL A 331 -10.64 7.02 12.73
C VAL A 331 -11.74 6.43 11.87
N TRP A 332 -12.45 7.31 11.18
CA TRP A 332 -13.55 6.99 10.28
C TRP A 332 -13.24 7.52 8.89
N MET A 333 -13.72 6.84 7.85
CA MET A 333 -13.63 7.34 6.49
C MET A 333 -14.86 6.91 5.71
N GLN A 334 -15.16 7.62 4.62
CA GLN A 334 -16.18 7.17 3.69
C GLN A 334 -15.68 5.96 2.91
N VAL A 335 -16.46 4.90 2.95
CA VAL A 335 -16.16 3.65 2.26
C VAL A 335 -17.33 3.32 1.35
N ARG A 336 -17.03 2.83 0.15
CA ARG A 336 -18.07 2.37 -0.77
C ARG A 336 -18.86 1.22 -0.12
N ASP A 337 -20.18 1.35 -0.13
CA ASP A 337 -21.11 0.36 0.43
C ASP A 337 -22.38 0.33 -0.42
N ASP A 338 -22.52 -0.72 -1.23
CA ASP A 338 -23.68 -0.90 -2.11
C ASP A 338 -25.00 -1.05 -1.33
N ARG A 339 -24.95 -1.24 0.00
CA ARG A 339 -26.14 -1.30 0.87
C ARG A 339 -26.62 0.07 1.32
N SER A 340 -25.78 1.10 1.24
CA SER A 340 -26.20 2.45 1.61
C SER A 340 -26.98 3.09 0.46
N SER A 341 -27.95 3.95 0.80
CA SER A 341 -28.77 4.64 -0.21
C SER A 341 -27.94 5.50 -1.17
N TRP A 342 -26.74 5.90 -0.75
CA TRP A 342 -25.84 6.80 -1.50
C TRP A 342 -24.63 6.07 -2.10
N GLY A 343 -24.50 4.76 -1.90
CA GLY A 343 -23.34 3.95 -2.34
C GLY A 343 -22.05 4.16 -1.53
N TRP A 344 -22.07 5.08 -0.56
CA TRP A 344 -20.98 5.36 0.39
C TRP A 344 -21.52 5.38 1.82
N ALA A 345 -20.70 4.99 2.79
CA ALA A 345 -21.04 5.06 4.20
C ALA A 345 -19.79 5.32 5.04
N LEU A 346 -19.94 6.15 6.08
CA LEU A 346 -18.90 6.43 7.06
C LEU A 346 -18.68 5.19 7.93
N LYS A 347 -17.52 4.54 7.78
CA LYS A 347 -17.15 3.34 8.54
C LYS A 347 -15.99 3.59 9.47
N LYS A 348 -16.00 2.90 10.61
CA LYS A 348 -14.90 2.91 11.59
C LYS A 348 -13.77 2.05 11.05
N VAL A 349 -12.63 2.68 10.75
CA VAL A 349 -11.49 2.07 10.07
C VAL A 349 -10.41 1.67 11.06
N HIS A 350 -10.06 2.59 11.96
CA HIS A 350 -9.01 2.38 12.95
C HIS A 350 -9.52 2.69 14.36
N ILE A 351 -9.05 1.89 15.32
CA ILE A 351 -9.34 2.06 16.74
C ILE A 351 -7.99 2.24 17.44
N LEU A 352 -7.80 3.39 18.07
CA LEU A 352 -6.56 3.70 18.76
C LEU A 352 -6.72 3.55 20.27
N ARG A 353 -5.59 3.64 20.97
CA ARG A 353 -5.57 3.57 22.43
C ARG A 353 -6.38 4.72 23.03
N SER A 354 -7.37 4.38 23.85
CA SER A 354 -8.18 5.35 24.55
C SER A 354 -7.38 6.09 25.64
N HIS A 355 -7.69 7.37 25.79
CA HIS A 355 -7.35 8.17 26.96
C HIS A 355 -8.13 7.70 28.19
N LYS A 356 -7.69 8.15 29.37
CA LYS A 356 -8.41 7.90 30.63
C LYS A 356 -9.43 8.99 30.98
N ALA A 357 -9.49 10.03 30.16
CA ALA A 357 -10.28 11.23 30.37
C ALA A 357 -10.79 11.75 29.01
N PRO A 358 -11.84 12.60 29.00
CA PRO A 358 -12.40 13.16 27.77
C PRO A 358 -11.34 13.75 26.84
N VAL A 359 -11.38 13.39 25.56
CA VAL A 359 -10.54 13.98 24.51
C VAL A 359 -11.03 15.39 24.23
N ILE A 360 -10.16 16.39 24.14
CA ILE A 360 -10.57 17.80 23.96
C ILE A 360 -10.12 18.41 22.64
N ALA A 361 -9.07 17.86 22.03
CA ALA A 361 -8.51 18.41 20.82
C ALA A 361 -7.76 17.33 20.03
N VAL A 362 -7.83 17.47 18.70
CA VAL A 362 -7.08 16.69 17.73
C VAL A 362 -6.27 17.67 16.89
N ALA A 363 -4.98 17.41 16.70
CA ALA A 363 -4.14 18.22 15.83
C ALA A 363 -3.42 17.31 14.82
N PRO A 364 -3.72 17.40 13.51
CA PRO A 364 -3.09 16.55 12.50
C PRO A 364 -1.67 17.02 12.17
N SER A 365 -0.86 16.09 11.69
CA SER A 365 0.42 16.35 11.04
C SER A 365 0.19 16.86 9.61
N MET A 366 1.10 17.69 9.11
CA MET A 366 1.06 18.22 7.74
C MET A 366 1.88 17.38 6.74
N ARG A 367 2.53 16.29 7.19
CA ARG A 367 3.44 15.49 6.35
C ARG A 367 3.12 14.00 6.28
N ASP A 368 2.39 13.50 7.24
CA ASP A 368 2.07 12.08 7.36
C ASP A 368 0.68 11.91 8.00
N LYS A 369 0.22 10.67 8.11
CA LYS A 369 -1.05 10.33 8.80
C LYS A 369 -0.89 10.31 10.32
N GLY A 370 0.09 11.05 10.85
CA GLY A 370 0.31 11.28 12.26
C GLY A 370 -0.62 12.34 12.81
N PHE A 371 -1.01 12.22 14.08
CA PHE A 371 -1.84 13.23 14.74
C PHE A 371 -1.69 13.19 16.25
N LEU A 372 -1.97 14.31 16.90
CA LEU A 372 -1.99 14.46 18.34
C LEU A 372 -3.42 14.38 18.85
N THR A 373 -3.58 13.79 20.03
CA THR A 373 -4.83 13.85 20.78
C THR A 373 -4.54 14.26 22.20
N ALA A 374 -5.30 15.22 22.73
CA ALA A 374 -5.17 15.71 24.09
C ALA A 374 -6.42 15.38 24.91
N ALA A 375 -6.22 15.08 26.18
CA ALA A 375 -7.31 14.83 27.13
C ALA A 375 -7.32 15.87 28.26
N THR A 376 -8.47 15.98 28.93
CA THR A 376 -8.69 16.91 30.06
C THR A 376 -7.73 16.68 31.25
N ASP A 377 -7.18 15.49 31.42
CA ASP A 377 -6.24 15.18 32.51
C ASP A 377 -4.79 15.66 32.25
N GLY A 378 -4.56 16.35 31.12
CA GLY A 378 -3.22 16.77 30.70
C GLY A 378 -2.45 15.73 29.92
N THR A 379 -3.03 14.55 29.65
CA THR A 379 -2.39 13.50 28.86
C THR A 379 -2.51 13.79 27.37
N ILE A 380 -1.42 13.57 26.63
CA ILE A 380 -1.36 13.79 25.18
C ILE A 380 -0.75 12.57 24.52
N TYR A 381 -1.38 12.07 23.47
CA TYR A 381 -0.88 10.95 22.67
C TYR A 381 -0.48 11.42 21.28
N LEU A 382 0.72 11.05 20.85
CA LEU A 382 1.11 11.07 19.44
C LEU A 382 0.71 9.74 18.84
N ASN A 383 -0.18 9.80 17.85
CA ASN A 383 -0.76 8.67 17.19
C ASN A 383 -0.40 8.67 15.71
N HIS A 384 -0.47 7.51 15.06
CA HIS A 384 -0.41 7.39 13.61
C HIS A 384 -1.53 6.46 13.14
N ALA A 385 -2.34 6.92 12.18
CA ALA A 385 -3.59 6.27 11.81
C ALA A 385 -3.37 4.92 11.14
N THR A 386 -2.62 4.89 10.03
CA THR A 386 -2.38 3.69 9.20
C THR A 386 -1.73 2.54 9.98
N SER A 387 -0.85 2.88 10.93
CA SER A 387 -0.15 1.89 11.75
C SER A 387 -0.91 1.50 13.02
N GLU A 388 -2.00 2.21 13.34
CA GLU A 388 -2.80 2.06 14.56
C GLU A 388 -1.96 2.11 15.84
N GLN A 389 -0.90 2.91 15.84
CA GLN A 389 0.02 3.02 16.97
C GLN A 389 -0.13 4.34 17.71
N THR A 390 -0.12 4.24 19.04
CA THR A 390 0.22 5.37 19.91
C THR A 390 1.73 5.35 20.14
N LEU A 391 2.42 6.23 19.43
CA LEU A 391 3.88 6.30 19.32
C LEU A 391 4.51 6.88 20.59
N LEU A 392 3.95 7.97 21.11
CA LEU A 392 4.43 8.64 22.33
C LEU A 392 3.27 9.07 23.21
N ARG A 393 3.55 9.15 24.51
CA ARG A 393 2.66 9.69 25.53
C ARG A 393 3.36 10.81 26.30
N PHE A 394 2.69 11.96 26.38
CA PHE A 394 3.13 13.14 27.09
C PHE A 394 2.14 13.50 28.20
N LYS A 395 2.61 14.31 29.17
CA LYS A 395 1.76 14.88 30.20
C LYS A 395 2.19 16.31 30.54
N THR A 396 1.29 17.26 30.47
CA THR A 396 1.51 18.69 30.80
C THR A 396 1.29 19.00 32.29
N GLY A 397 0.51 18.15 32.98
CA GLY A 397 0.11 18.33 34.38
C GLY A 397 -1.14 19.20 34.58
N SER A 398 -1.64 19.86 33.53
CA SER A 398 -2.87 20.65 33.51
C SER A 398 -3.56 20.53 32.15
N THR A 399 -4.84 20.89 32.06
CA THR A 399 -5.65 20.83 30.84
C THR A 399 -4.97 21.57 29.68
N PRO A 400 -4.68 20.88 28.56
CA PRO A 400 -4.21 21.52 27.33
C PRO A 400 -5.32 22.41 26.77
N VAL A 401 -4.96 23.54 26.17
CA VAL A 401 -5.90 24.51 25.59
C VAL A 401 -5.72 24.59 24.09
N ALA A 402 -4.48 24.60 23.61
CA ALA A 402 -4.15 24.59 22.19
C ALA A 402 -3.01 23.62 21.91
N LEU A 403 -3.10 22.92 20.78
CA LEU A 403 -2.08 21.99 20.30
C LEU A 403 -1.67 22.37 18.88
N ALA A 404 -0.37 22.28 18.60
CA ALA A 404 0.14 22.43 17.25
C ALA A 404 1.26 21.43 16.98
N PHE A 405 1.25 20.91 15.76
CA PHE A 405 2.38 20.18 15.18
C PHE A 405 3.33 21.18 14.50
N SER A 406 4.63 20.92 14.53
CA SER A 406 5.54 21.62 13.62
C SER A 406 5.26 21.21 12.18
N PRO A 407 5.42 22.11 11.18
CA PRO A 407 5.21 21.78 9.77
C PRO A 407 6.06 20.59 9.30
N LYS A 408 7.26 20.40 9.87
CA LYS A 408 8.16 19.28 9.55
C LYS A 408 7.89 17.99 10.34
N ALA A 409 6.79 17.91 11.09
CA ALA A 409 6.42 16.76 11.92
C ALA A 409 7.49 16.30 12.94
N ASN A 410 8.34 17.23 13.38
CA ASN A 410 9.48 16.97 14.27
C ASN A 410 9.44 17.79 15.57
N GLY A 411 8.31 18.43 15.85
CA GLY A 411 8.07 19.23 17.04
C GLY A 411 6.60 19.24 17.42
N ILE A 412 6.33 19.23 18.72
CA ILE A 412 4.99 19.32 19.29
C ILE A 412 4.94 20.51 20.23
N PHE A 413 3.89 21.33 20.11
CA PHE A 413 3.68 22.53 20.90
C PHE A 413 2.32 22.46 21.58
N VAL A 414 2.30 22.76 22.88
CA VAL A 414 1.08 22.68 23.69
C VAL A 414 1.03 23.81 24.69
N ALA A 415 -0.07 24.57 24.69
CA ALA A 415 -0.38 25.51 25.76
C ALA A 415 -1.31 24.85 26.76
N ASP A 416 -1.08 25.07 28.06
CA ASP A 416 -1.96 24.64 29.12
C ASP A 416 -2.75 25.81 29.74
N THR A 417 -3.69 25.50 30.61
CA THR A 417 -4.47 26.50 31.38
C THR A 417 -3.67 27.24 32.44
N ASN A 418 -2.46 26.79 32.76
CA ASN A 418 -1.55 27.45 33.71
C ASN A 418 -0.63 28.46 33.01
N ASN A 419 -0.97 28.83 31.76
CA ASN A 419 -0.22 29.77 30.95
C ASN A 419 1.23 29.32 30.73
N ARG A 420 1.45 28.02 30.48
CA ARG A 420 2.73 27.45 30.05
C ARG A 420 2.63 26.91 28.64
N LEU A 421 3.68 27.14 27.86
CA LEU A 421 3.89 26.57 26.54
C LEU A 421 4.97 25.50 26.63
N PHE A 422 4.60 24.26 26.35
CA PHE A 422 5.52 23.14 26.23
C PHE A 422 5.95 22.96 24.77
N GLN A 423 7.25 22.76 24.57
CA GLN A 423 7.85 22.40 23.30
C GLN A 423 8.57 21.07 23.46
N TRP A 424 8.16 20.06 22.71
CA TRP A 424 8.87 18.79 22.59
C TRP A 424 9.41 18.62 21.19
N ARG A 425 10.72 18.37 21.05
CA ARG A 425 11.31 17.90 19.79
C ARG A 425 11.25 16.39 19.72
N ILE A 426 10.58 15.88 18.71
CA ILE A 426 10.39 14.44 18.51
C ILE A 426 11.32 13.92 17.43
N PHE A 427 11.84 12.70 17.64
CA PHE A 427 12.51 11.91 16.63
C PHE A 427 11.67 10.67 16.39
N ASN A 428 11.05 10.61 15.21
CA ASN A 428 10.19 9.52 14.78
C ASN A 428 10.32 9.36 13.26
N PRO A 429 11.33 8.62 12.79
CA PRO A 429 11.65 8.58 11.36
C PRO A 429 10.71 7.70 10.53
N HIS A 430 10.03 6.71 11.14
CA HIS A 430 9.26 5.68 10.42
C HIS A 430 7.90 5.34 11.10
N PRO A 431 7.01 6.32 11.34
CA PRO A 431 5.71 6.10 12.02
C PRO A 431 4.79 5.07 11.37
N GLU A 432 4.89 4.90 10.05
CA GLU A 432 4.03 4.05 9.24
C GLU A 432 4.39 2.56 9.31
N ILE A 433 5.54 2.20 9.90
CA ILE A 433 6.05 0.81 9.90
C ILE A 433 5.80 0.09 11.21
N THR A 434 5.11 -1.04 11.11
CA THR A 434 4.89 -1.99 12.19
C THR A 434 4.86 -3.40 11.63
N VAL A 435 4.95 -4.42 12.49
CA VAL A 435 4.73 -5.80 12.06
C VAL A 435 3.35 -5.98 11.41
N LYS A 436 2.32 -5.26 11.90
CA LYS A 436 0.96 -5.28 11.35
C LYS A 436 0.91 -4.63 9.96
N THR A 437 1.59 -3.51 9.71
CA THR A 437 1.55 -2.86 8.39
C THR A 437 2.38 -3.60 7.33
N LEU A 438 3.42 -4.33 7.75
CA LEU A 438 4.25 -5.13 6.85
C LEU A 438 3.66 -6.50 6.50
N PHE A 439 2.98 -7.15 7.45
CA PHE A 439 2.53 -8.55 7.31
C PHE A 439 1.04 -8.79 7.59
N GLY A 440 0.32 -7.78 8.07
CA GLY A 440 -1.11 -7.82 8.35
C GLY A 440 -1.93 -7.08 7.28
N ARG A 441 -3.25 -7.22 7.36
CA ARG A 441 -4.17 -6.43 6.53
C ARG A 441 -4.35 -5.06 7.16
N VAL A 442 -4.24 -4.03 6.34
CA VAL A 442 -4.47 -2.64 6.74
C VAL A 442 -5.60 -2.09 5.88
N TRP A 443 -6.46 -1.31 6.50
CA TRP A 443 -7.53 -0.64 5.79
C TRP A 443 -7.04 0.75 5.38
N TYR A 444 -6.61 0.85 4.13
CA TYR A 444 -6.07 2.08 3.57
C TYR A 444 -7.18 3.01 3.07
N GLU A 445 -6.86 4.28 2.95
CA GLU A 445 -7.77 5.29 2.38
C GLU A 445 -8.18 4.91 0.95
N GLY A 446 -9.47 5.04 0.66
CA GLY A 446 -10.08 4.67 -0.63
C GLY A 446 -10.36 3.18 -0.84
N TYR A 447 -9.99 2.30 0.10
CA TYR A 447 -10.26 0.87 0.01
C TYR A 447 -11.55 0.47 0.71
N GLU A 448 -12.27 -0.48 0.12
CA GLU A 448 -13.55 -0.99 0.65
C GLU A 448 -13.39 -1.85 1.92
N LYS A 449 -12.22 -2.45 2.10
CA LYS A 449 -11.92 -3.39 3.19
C LYS A 449 -10.41 -3.43 3.48
N PRO A 450 -10.01 -4.02 4.62
CA PRO A 450 -8.60 -4.25 4.90
C PRO A 450 -7.96 -5.22 3.91
N GLU A 451 -6.86 -4.80 3.26
CA GLU A 451 -6.17 -5.59 2.24
C GLU A 451 -4.64 -5.59 2.45
N PHE A 452 -3.95 -6.46 1.69
CA PHE A 452 -2.50 -6.47 1.61
C PHE A 452 -2.09 -5.76 0.33
N VAL A 453 -1.56 -4.54 0.45
CA VAL A 453 -1.27 -3.70 -0.71
C VAL A 453 0.18 -3.25 -0.68
N TRP A 454 0.86 -3.39 -1.82
CA TRP A 454 2.14 -2.75 -2.07
C TRP A 454 1.96 -1.62 -3.08
N GLN A 455 2.14 -0.39 -2.62
CA GLN A 455 2.15 0.83 -3.41
C GLN A 455 3.04 1.85 -2.67
N SER A 456 4.24 2.03 -3.18
CA SER A 456 5.27 2.84 -2.52
C SER A 456 5.23 4.32 -2.88
N THR A 457 4.58 4.69 -3.98
CA THR A 457 4.46 6.07 -4.45
C THR A 457 3.03 6.41 -4.88
N GLY A 458 2.69 7.70 -4.77
CA GLY A 458 1.44 8.30 -5.22
C GLY A 458 1.71 9.55 -6.05
N GLY A 459 0.65 10.09 -6.64
CA GLY A 459 0.72 11.32 -7.46
C GLY A 459 0.56 12.62 -6.66
N THR A 460 0.39 12.53 -5.34
CA THR A 460 0.05 13.65 -4.45
C THR A 460 0.90 13.60 -3.19
N ASP A 461 1.07 14.76 -2.52
CA ASP A 461 1.90 14.88 -1.32
C ASP A 461 1.23 14.29 -0.05
N ASP A 462 -0.10 14.15 -0.05
CA ASP A 462 -0.89 13.52 1.01
C ASP A 462 -0.97 11.98 0.92
N PHE A 463 -0.21 11.41 -0.03
CA PHE A 463 -0.26 9.99 -0.34
C PHE A 463 0.06 9.11 0.88
N GLU A 464 -0.83 8.14 1.13
CA GLU A 464 -0.63 7.12 2.15
C GLU A 464 0.20 5.93 1.60
N PRO A 465 1.45 5.73 2.09
CA PRO A 465 2.32 4.66 1.62
C PRO A 465 1.82 3.28 2.07
N LYS A 466 1.75 2.34 1.12
CA LYS A 466 1.25 0.97 1.35
C LYS A 466 2.41 0.00 1.18
N LEU A 467 2.97 -0.45 2.29
CA LEU A 467 4.27 -1.15 2.30
C LEU A 467 4.16 -2.62 2.73
N SER A 468 3.01 -3.27 2.48
CA SER A 468 2.82 -4.69 2.84
C SER A 468 3.71 -5.59 1.99
N LEU A 469 4.55 -6.40 2.63
CA LEU A 469 5.48 -7.33 1.98
C LEU A 469 4.81 -8.64 1.52
N VAL A 470 3.58 -8.90 1.97
CA VAL A 470 2.85 -10.16 1.69
C VAL A 470 2.63 -10.41 0.19
N PRO A 471 2.15 -9.44 -0.62
CA PRO A 471 1.98 -9.65 -2.06
C PRO A 471 3.30 -9.95 -2.77
N LEU A 472 4.41 -9.39 -2.29
CA LEU A 472 5.74 -9.62 -2.85
C LEU A 472 6.26 -11.02 -2.52
N ILE A 473 6.08 -11.46 -1.28
CA ILE A 473 6.41 -12.83 -0.85
C ILE A 473 5.55 -13.84 -1.63
N PHE A 474 4.26 -13.56 -1.77
CA PHE A 474 3.34 -14.37 -2.55
C PHE A 474 3.79 -14.46 -4.01
N GLY A 475 4.16 -13.34 -4.63
CA GLY A 475 4.69 -13.32 -5.99
C GLY A 475 5.97 -14.15 -6.14
N THR A 476 6.91 -14.06 -5.21
CA THR A 476 8.13 -14.89 -5.20
C THR A 476 7.79 -16.40 -5.14
N ILE A 477 6.86 -16.78 -4.27
CA ILE A 477 6.42 -18.18 -4.12
C ILE A 477 5.71 -18.65 -5.40
N LYS A 478 4.78 -17.84 -5.92
CA LYS A 478 4.01 -18.13 -7.14
C LYS A 478 4.92 -18.35 -8.33
N GLY A 479 5.87 -17.45 -8.57
CA GLY A 479 6.86 -17.58 -9.65
C GLY A 479 7.69 -18.85 -9.50
N THR A 480 8.26 -19.07 -8.31
CA THR A 480 9.08 -20.25 -8.01
C THR A 480 8.31 -21.55 -8.22
N LEU A 481 7.06 -21.63 -7.76
CA LEU A 481 6.23 -22.81 -7.90
C LEU A 481 6.00 -23.15 -9.38
N TYR A 482 5.59 -22.17 -10.19
CA TYR A 482 5.33 -22.40 -11.61
C TYR A 482 6.58 -22.71 -12.42
N THR A 483 7.72 -22.14 -12.07
CA THR A 483 9.02 -22.56 -12.60
C THR A 483 9.30 -24.04 -12.31
N LEU A 484 9.10 -24.48 -11.07
CA LEU A 484 9.43 -25.85 -10.68
C LEU A 484 8.46 -26.89 -11.25
N VAL A 485 7.18 -26.54 -11.39
CA VAL A 485 6.18 -27.40 -12.07
C VAL A 485 6.65 -27.74 -13.49
N ILE A 486 7.33 -26.83 -14.17
CA ILE A 486 7.88 -27.05 -15.52
C ILE A 486 9.27 -27.70 -15.46
N ALA A 487 10.18 -27.14 -14.67
CA ALA A 487 11.59 -27.53 -14.68
C ALA A 487 11.85 -28.91 -14.05
N VAL A 488 11.15 -29.27 -12.97
CA VAL A 488 11.41 -30.50 -12.23
C VAL A 488 11.06 -31.75 -13.05
N PRO A 489 9.86 -31.88 -13.65
CA PRO A 489 9.55 -33.06 -14.45
C PRO A 489 10.49 -33.16 -15.66
N ILE A 490 10.68 -32.06 -16.40
CA ILE A 490 11.51 -32.06 -17.60
C ILE A 490 12.96 -32.42 -17.26
N GLY A 491 13.54 -31.78 -16.23
CA GLY A 491 14.92 -32.01 -15.82
C GLY A 491 15.18 -33.44 -15.34
N ILE A 492 14.29 -33.99 -14.49
CA ILE A 492 14.46 -35.35 -13.94
C ILE A 492 14.22 -36.41 -15.00
N PHE A 493 13.17 -36.29 -15.82
CA PHE A 493 12.90 -37.29 -16.87
C PHE A 493 13.97 -37.25 -17.96
N ALA A 494 14.47 -36.07 -18.34
CA ALA A 494 15.60 -35.95 -19.26
C ALA A 494 16.87 -36.58 -18.67
N ALA A 495 17.15 -36.38 -17.39
CA ALA A 495 18.30 -36.97 -16.70
C ALA A 495 18.20 -38.50 -16.61
N LEU A 496 17.01 -39.02 -16.30
CA LEU A 496 16.74 -40.46 -16.26
C LEU A 496 16.92 -41.09 -17.64
N TYR A 497 16.36 -40.47 -18.68
CA TYR A 497 16.51 -40.94 -20.05
C TYR A 497 17.97 -40.94 -20.51
N THR A 498 18.67 -39.84 -20.26
CA THR A 498 20.07 -39.65 -20.69
C THR A 498 21.04 -40.61 -19.98
N SER A 499 20.83 -40.86 -18.68
CA SER A 499 21.71 -41.75 -17.91
C SER A 499 21.46 -43.23 -18.20
N GLN A 500 20.20 -43.65 -18.42
CA GLN A 500 19.83 -45.07 -18.45
C GLN A 500 19.46 -45.63 -19.83
N PHE A 501 18.88 -44.82 -20.72
CA PHE A 501 18.26 -45.32 -21.96
C PHE A 501 18.94 -44.80 -23.24
N LEU A 502 19.66 -43.68 -23.16
CA LEU A 502 20.25 -43.03 -24.32
C LEU A 502 21.48 -43.77 -24.87
N HIS A 503 21.53 -43.95 -26.19
CA HIS A 503 22.69 -44.55 -26.86
C HIS A 503 23.97 -43.69 -26.71
N ASN A 504 25.13 -44.34 -26.58
CA ASN A 504 26.42 -43.65 -26.33
C ASN A 504 26.77 -42.55 -27.35
N SER A 505 26.33 -42.67 -28.61
CA SER A 505 26.59 -41.65 -29.65
C SER A 505 25.82 -40.33 -29.41
N LEU A 506 24.75 -40.35 -28.63
CA LEU A 506 23.91 -39.18 -28.36
C LEU A 506 24.23 -38.51 -27.02
N LYS A 507 25.24 -38.99 -26.29
CA LYS A 507 25.68 -38.39 -25.02
C LYS A 507 26.20 -36.94 -25.14
N ILE A 508 26.36 -36.41 -26.36
CA ILE A 508 26.59 -34.98 -26.63
C ILE A 508 25.47 -34.08 -26.08
N ILE A 509 24.27 -34.62 -25.84
CA ILE A 509 23.14 -33.88 -25.25
C ILE A 509 23.49 -33.31 -23.87
N LYS A 510 24.29 -34.01 -23.04
CA LYS A 510 24.67 -33.51 -21.71
C LYS A 510 25.45 -32.20 -21.78
N PRO A 511 26.57 -32.10 -22.52
CA PRO A 511 27.26 -30.83 -22.76
C PRO A 511 26.37 -29.72 -23.34
N VAL A 512 25.44 -30.06 -24.25
CA VAL A 512 24.52 -29.07 -24.85
C VAL A 512 23.60 -28.48 -23.79
N ILE A 513 23.04 -29.32 -22.91
CA ILE A 513 22.19 -28.84 -21.80
C ILE A 513 23.01 -28.02 -20.80
N GLU A 514 24.25 -28.41 -20.51
CA GLU A 514 25.14 -27.62 -19.63
C GLU A 514 25.46 -26.24 -20.21
N ILE A 515 25.69 -26.14 -21.53
CA ILE A 515 25.90 -24.86 -22.23
C ILE A 515 24.64 -23.99 -22.15
N MET A 516 23.44 -24.59 -22.15
CA MET A 516 22.17 -23.87 -21.99
C MET A 516 22.13 -23.06 -20.68
N ALA A 517 22.82 -23.51 -19.62
CA ALA A 517 22.89 -22.81 -18.34
C ALA A 517 23.74 -21.52 -18.39
N ALA A 518 24.59 -21.37 -19.42
CA ALA A 518 25.46 -20.20 -19.59
C ALA A 518 24.73 -18.99 -20.19
N LEU A 519 23.48 -19.15 -20.64
CA LEU A 519 22.69 -18.06 -21.19
C LEU A 519 22.41 -16.99 -20.12
N PRO A 520 22.72 -15.71 -20.38
CA PRO A 520 22.43 -14.62 -19.45
C PRO A 520 20.93 -14.49 -19.16
N SER A 521 20.56 -14.44 -17.87
CA SER A 521 19.16 -14.37 -17.47
C SER A 521 18.45 -13.10 -17.94
N VAL A 522 19.18 -11.99 -18.09
CA VAL A 522 18.66 -10.74 -18.69
C VAL A 522 18.20 -10.96 -20.13
N ILE A 523 18.96 -11.71 -20.94
CA ILE A 523 18.58 -12.02 -22.32
C ILE A 523 17.32 -12.88 -22.34
N LEU A 524 17.24 -13.89 -21.46
CA LEU A 524 16.06 -14.72 -21.33
C LEU A 524 14.84 -13.93 -20.87
N GLY A 525 14.99 -13.02 -19.91
CA GLY A 525 13.92 -12.13 -19.45
C GLY A 525 13.42 -11.19 -20.56
N PHE A 526 14.34 -10.62 -21.33
CA PHE A 526 14.02 -9.75 -22.45
C PHE A 526 13.26 -10.51 -23.55
N LEU A 527 13.76 -11.69 -23.95
CA LEU A 527 13.08 -12.57 -24.90
C LEU A 527 11.71 -13.02 -24.39
N ALA A 528 11.60 -13.29 -23.08
CA ALA A 528 10.35 -13.68 -22.47
C ALA A 528 9.29 -12.57 -22.54
N GLY A 529 9.68 -11.34 -22.18
CA GLY A 529 8.76 -10.20 -22.14
C GLY A 529 8.38 -9.63 -23.51
N LEU A 530 9.30 -9.62 -24.49
CA LEU A 530 9.08 -8.99 -25.80
C LEU A 530 8.73 -9.94 -26.93
N TRP A 531 9.09 -11.23 -26.82
CA TRP A 531 8.83 -12.21 -27.87
C TRP A 531 7.92 -13.33 -27.39
N LEU A 532 8.25 -13.99 -26.27
CA LEU A 532 7.48 -15.15 -25.79
C LEU A 532 6.08 -14.74 -25.32
N ALA A 533 5.95 -13.67 -24.53
CA ALA A 533 4.66 -13.19 -24.02
C ALA A 533 3.67 -12.85 -25.16
N PRO A 534 4.02 -12.02 -26.16
CA PRO A 534 3.15 -11.79 -27.32
C PRO A 534 2.90 -13.06 -28.15
N LEU A 535 3.89 -13.94 -28.30
CA LEU A 535 3.73 -15.19 -29.03
C LEU A 535 2.71 -16.12 -28.34
N MET A 536 2.81 -16.27 -27.01
CA MET A 536 1.90 -17.08 -26.22
C MET A 536 0.48 -16.53 -26.26
N GLU A 537 0.32 -15.22 -26.18
CA GLU A 537 -0.98 -14.54 -26.32
C GLU A 537 -1.63 -14.80 -27.69
N ARG A 538 -0.85 -14.84 -28.78
CA ARG A 538 -1.34 -15.16 -30.12
C ARG A 538 -1.66 -16.64 -30.30
N LEU A 539 -0.85 -17.52 -29.71
CA LEU A 539 -0.99 -18.97 -29.85
C LEU A 539 -1.83 -19.61 -28.74
N PHE A 540 -2.47 -18.81 -27.87
CA PHE A 540 -3.13 -19.29 -26.68
C PHE A 540 -4.18 -20.39 -26.93
N PRO A 541 -5.11 -20.25 -27.90
CA PRO A 541 -6.06 -21.32 -28.24
C PRO A 541 -5.36 -22.61 -28.68
N ALA A 542 -4.26 -22.49 -29.44
CA ALA A 542 -3.46 -23.62 -29.90
C ALA A 542 -2.76 -24.33 -28.72
N ILE A 543 -2.27 -23.59 -27.73
CA ILE A 543 -1.62 -24.14 -26.53
C ILE A 543 -2.59 -25.02 -25.73
N ILE A 544 -3.87 -24.67 -25.65
CA ILE A 544 -4.89 -25.46 -24.93
C ILE A 544 -5.08 -26.85 -25.56
N ILE A 545 -5.14 -26.92 -26.90
CA ILE A 545 -5.37 -28.19 -27.62
C ILE A 545 -4.07 -28.98 -27.86
N MET A 546 -2.90 -28.35 -27.70
CA MET A 546 -1.60 -28.95 -27.99
C MET A 546 -1.31 -30.27 -27.23
N PRO A 547 -1.58 -30.41 -25.92
CA PRO A 547 -1.34 -31.66 -25.19
C PRO A 547 -2.09 -32.87 -25.78
N PHE A 548 -3.31 -32.64 -26.30
CA PHE A 548 -4.11 -33.69 -26.93
C PHE A 548 -3.44 -34.19 -28.22
N PHE A 549 -3.03 -33.28 -29.10
CA PHE A 549 -2.36 -33.64 -30.36
C PHE A 549 -0.97 -34.24 -30.15
N ILE A 550 -0.21 -33.78 -29.15
CA ILE A 550 1.07 -34.39 -28.78
C ILE A 550 0.86 -35.83 -28.30
N THR A 551 -0.13 -36.07 -27.46
CA THR A 551 -0.43 -37.44 -26.97
C THR A 551 -0.84 -38.35 -28.12
N LEU A 552 -1.69 -37.85 -29.02
CA LEU A 552 -2.11 -38.57 -30.23
C LEU A 552 -0.91 -38.89 -31.14
N SER A 553 -0.03 -37.91 -31.38
CA SER A 553 1.12 -38.10 -32.28
C SER A 553 2.16 -39.06 -31.70
N ILE A 554 2.36 -39.07 -30.37
CA ILE A 554 3.20 -40.08 -29.71
C ILE A 554 2.59 -41.47 -29.88
N GLY A 555 1.27 -41.63 -29.73
CA GLY A 555 0.58 -42.89 -29.99
C GLY A 555 0.81 -43.39 -31.43
N ILE A 556 0.66 -42.49 -32.41
CA ILE A 556 0.93 -42.80 -33.82
C ILE A 556 2.41 -43.16 -34.02
N ALA A 557 3.33 -42.40 -33.42
CA ALA A 557 4.77 -42.66 -33.52
C ALA A 557 5.15 -44.05 -32.99
N LEU A 558 4.55 -44.48 -31.87
CA LEU A 558 4.78 -45.82 -31.31
C LEU A 558 4.23 -46.93 -32.22
N VAL A 559 3.05 -46.71 -32.82
CA VAL A 559 2.47 -47.64 -33.81
C VAL A 559 3.36 -47.74 -35.05
N VAL A 560 3.77 -46.59 -35.60
CA VAL A 560 4.70 -46.54 -36.74
C VAL A 560 6.01 -47.22 -36.39
N TRP A 561 6.59 -46.95 -35.22
CA TRP A 561 7.82 -47.58 -34.74
C TRP A 561 7.70 -49.10 -34.59
N LYS A 562 6.53 -49.60 -34.18
CA LYS A 562 6.25 -51.05 -34.11
C LYS A 562 6.21 -51.72 -35.49
N TYR A 563 5.72 -51.03 -36.52
CA TYR A 563 5.54 -51.60 -37.87
C TYR A 563 6.70 -51.29 -38.84
N LEU A 564 7.54 -50.28 -38.55
CA LEU A 564 8.74 -49.92 -39.32
C LEU A 564 9.78 -51.05 -39.54
N PRO A 565 9.98 -52.03 -38.62
CA PRO A 565 11.01 -53.07 -38.78
C PRO A 565 10.74 -54.07 -39.93
N VAL A 566 9.59 -53.97 -40.61
CA VAL A 566 9.24 -54.83 -41.75
C VAL A 566 9.93 -54.38 -43.06
N ILE A 567 10.45 -53.14 -43.14
CA ILE A 567 10.86 -52.52 -44.42
C ILE A 567 12.37 -52.20 -44.51
N GLY A 568 13.12 -52.09 -43.40
CA GLY A 568 14.54 -51.71 -43.47
C GLY A 568 15.39 -52.17 -42.28
N LYS A 569 16.25 -53.16 -42.49
CA LYS A 569 17.00 -53.89 -41.44
C LYS A 569 18.29 -53.20 -40.94
N GLY A 570 18.49 -51.90 -41.21
CA GLY A 570 19.78 -51.20 -40.98
C GLY A 570 19.78 -49.98 -40.06
N TRP A 571 18.61 -49.40 -39.73
CA TRP A 571 18.51 -48.15 -38.95
C TRP A 571 18.28 -48.35 -37.44
N TYR A 572 18.19 -49.60 -36.99
CA TYR A 572 17.75 -49.97 -35.65
C TYR A 572 18.93 -50.01 -34.66
N ARG A 573 19.17 -48.91 -33.93
CA ARG A 573 20.04 -48.91 -32.74
C ARG A 573 19.19 -48.60 -31.52
N HIS A 574 19.17 -49.52 -30.54
CA HIS A 574 18.50 -49.28 -29.26
C HIS A 574 19.05 -48.00 -28.62
N GLY A 575 18.17 -47.08 -28.21
CA GLY A 575 18.51 -45.79 -27.61
C GLY A 575 18.46 -44.58 -28.56
N THR A 576 18.03 -44.74 -29.82
CA THR A 576 17.79 -43.64 -30.78
C THR A 576 16.30 -43.31 -31.00
N GLU A 577 15.40 -43.87 -30.19
CA GLU A 577 13.94 -43.76 -30.33
C GLU A 577 13.45 -42.30 -30.29
N VAL A 578 14.12 -41.45 -29.50
CA VAL A 578 13.82 -40.01 -29.41
C VAL A 578 13.89 -39.31 -30.75
N LEU A 579 14.80 -39.70 -31.66
CA LEU A 579 14.93 -39.05 -32.97
C LEU A 579 13.69 -39.27 -33.84
N VAL A 580 13.00 -40.40 -33.66
CA VAL A 580 11.74 -40.67 -34.38
C VAL A 580 10.58 -39.90 -33.78
N LEU A 581 10.56 -39.65 -32.46
CA LEU A 581 9.50 -38.87 -31.82
C LEU A 581 9.49 -37.39 -32.24
N ILE A 582 10.65 -36.80 -32.52
CA ILE A 582 10.80 -35.36 -32.86
C ILE A 582 9.86 -34.91 -33.99
N PRO A 583 9.87 -35.51 -35.19
CA PRO A 583 9.00 -35.07 -36.29
C PRO A 583 7.50 -35.22 -35.97
N PHE A 584 7.09 -36.22 -35.17
CA PHE A 584 5.69 -36.37 -34.74
C PHE A 584 5.27 -35.28 -33.75
N ILE A 585 6.16 -34.87 -32.84
CA ILE A 585 5.90 -33.76 -31.92
C ILE A 585 5.82 -32.43 -32.69
N ILE A 586 6.74 -32.17 -33.63
CA ILE A 586 6.69 -30.99 -34.49
C ILE A 586 5.39 -30.96 -35.30
N GLY A 587 5.02 -32.09 -35.91
CA GLY A 587 3.76 -32.22 -36.63
C GLY A 587 2.54 -31.92 -35.76
N ALA A 588 2.51 -32.43 -34.53
CA ALA A 588 1.43 -32.12 -33.57
C ALA A 588 1.35 -30.64 -33.22
N ILE A 589 2.49 -29.96 -33.03
CA ILE A 589 2.54 -28.51 -32.76
C ILE A 589 1.97 -27.74 -33.95
N VAL A 590 2.40 -28.06 -35.18
CA VAL A 590 1.93 -27.38 -36.40
C VAL A 590 0.42 -27.57 -36.58
N VAL A 591 -0.08 -28.81 -36.41
CA VAL A 591 -1.53 -29.10 -36.48
C VAL A 591 -2.30 -28.32 -35.41
N SER A 592 -1.77 -28.24 -34.18
CA SER A 592 -2.40 -27.47 -33.10
C SER A 592 -2.47 -25.98 -33.42
N ILE A 593 -1.41 -25.40 -33.99
CA ILE A 593 -1.40 -23.99 -34.41
C ILE A 593 -2.44 -23.73 -35.50
N GLN A 594 -2.56 -24.63 -36.48
CA GLN A 594 -3.54 -24.48 -37.56
C GLN A 594 -4.99 -24.63 -37.07
N LEU A 595 -5.24 -25.54 -36.13
CA LEU A 595 -6.57 -25.78 -35.58
C LEU A 595 -6.95 -24.80 -34.45
N GLY A 596 -6.00 -24.04 -33.91
CA GLY A 596 -6.23 -23.11 -32.81
C GLY A 596 -7.29 -22.05 -33.11
N GLY A 597 -7.26 -21.45 -34.30
CA GLY A 597 -8.27 -20.45 -34.71
C GLY A 597 -9.67 -21.06 -34.86
N VAL A 598 -9.76 -22.29 -35.37
CA VAL A 598 -11.03 -23.03 -35.49
C VAL A 598 -11.58 -23.39 -34.11
N PHE A 599 -10.71 -23.73 -33.16
CA PHE A 599 -11.09 -23.98 -31.78
C PHE A 599 -11.61 -22.71 -31.10
N GLU A 600 -10.95 -21.57 -31.28
CA GLU A 600 -11.37 -20.30 -30.70
C GLU A 600 -12.75 -19.85 -31.20
N THR A 601 -12.98 -19.89 -32.51
CA THR A 601 -14.25 -19.46 -33.09
C THR A 601 -15.41 -20.38 -32.70
N ASN A 602 -15.21 -21.70 -32.77
CA ASN A 602 -16.29 -22.66 -32.56
C ASN A 602 -16.59 -22.94 -31.08
N ILE A 603 -15.57 -22.93 -30.21
CA ILE A 603 -15.72 -23.33 -28.81
C ILE A 603 -15.63 -22.12 -27.87
N LEU A 604 -14.73 -21.18 -28.13
CA LEU A 604 -14.49 -20.00 -27.28
C LEU A 604 -15.28 -18.75 -27.73
N ARG A 605 -16.25 -18.90 -28.64
CA ARG A 605 -17.13 -17.82 -29.14
C ARG A 605 -16.36 -16.65 -29.81
N GLY A 606 -15.16 -16.89 -30.31
CA GLY A 606 -14.40 -15.94 -31.13
C GLY A 606 -13.40 -15.06 -30.39
N ASP A 607 -13.55 -14.83 -29.07
CA ASP A 607 -12.54 -14.17 -28.24
C ASP A 607 -12.32 -14.97 -26.96
N TYR A 608 -11.15 -15.62 -26.86
CA TYR A 608 -10.84 -16.42 -25.68
C TYR A 608 -10.78 -15.59 -24.39
N ARG A 609 -10.45 -14.30 -24.43
CA ARG A 609 -10.34 -13.45 -23.23
C ARG A 609 -11.70 -13.11 -22.67
N GLU A 610 -12.64 -12.77 -23.54
CA GLU A 610 -14.02 -12.53 -23.14
C GLU A 610 -14.65 -13.81 -22.58
N TRP A 611 -14.39 -14.95 -23.22
CA TRP A 611 -14.81 -16.25 -22.70
C TRP A 611 -14.21 -16.56 -21.32
N PHE A 612 -12.91 -16.32 -21.13
CA PHE A 612 -12.22 -16.50 -19.84
C PHE A 612 -12.82 -15.62 -18.75
N SER A 613 -13.08 -14.35 -19.06
CA SER A 613 -13.64 -13.38 -18.10
C SER A 613 -15.09 -13.71 -17.76
N SER A 614 -15.93 -13.99 -18.75
CA SER A 614 -17.37 -14.22 -18.56
C SER A 614 -17.72 -15.60 -18.00
N VAL A 615 -17.00 -16.66 -18.39
CA VAL A 615 -17.30 -18.04 -18.00
C VAL A 615 -16.48 -18.47 -16.80
N LEU A 616 -15.18 -18.18 -16.77
CA LEU A 616 -14.27 -18.62 -15.70
C LEU A 616 -13.96 -17.53 -14.67
N GLY A 617 -14.31 -16.26 -14.93
CA GLY A 617 -13.94 -15.14 -14.07
C GLY A 617 -12.44 -14.85 -14.05
N LEU A 618 -11.69 -15.35 -15.04
CA LEU A 618 -10.22 -15.26 -15.08
C LEU A 618 -9.78 -14.14 -16.04
N LYS A 619 -8.84 -13.31 -15.57
CA LYS A 619 -8.16 -12.32 -16.42
C LYS A 619 -6.91 -12.93 -17.05
N TYR A 620 -6.67 -12.58 -18.32
CA TYR A 620 -5.47 -12.94 -19.05
C TYR A 620 -4.62 -11.69 -19.29
N ASP A 621 -3.46 -11.64 -18.64
CA ASP A 621 -2.43 -10.63 -18.88
C ASP A 621 -1.41 -11.19 -19.87
N GLN A 622 -0.96 -10.36 -20.82
CA GLN A 622 0.07 -10.74 -21.78
C GLN A 622 1.37 -11.19 -21.09
N ARG A 623 1.77 -10.47 -20.04
CA ARG A 623 2.88 -10.81 -19.15
C ARG A 623 2.31 -11.49 -17.91
N ASN A 624 2.56 -12.78 -17.77
CA ASN A 624 1.92 -13.60 -16.75
C ASN A 624 2.85 -14.68 -16.18
N ALA A 625 2.32 -15.41 -15.20
CA ALA A 625 3.08 -16.41 -14.48
C ALA A 625 3.48 -17.63 -15.32
N VAL A 626 2.74 -17.96 -16.38
CA VAL A 626 3.12 -19.05 -17.31
C VAL A 626 4.34 -18.66 -18.12
N VAL A 627 4.37 -17.44 -18.68
CA VAL A 627 5.54 -16.94 -19.45
C VAL A 627 6.79 -17.01 -18.58
N VAL A 628 6.70 -16.56 -17.33
CA VAL A 628 7.79 -16.62 -16.36
C VAL A 628 8.17 -18.06 -16.06
N GLY A 629 7.19 -18.93 -15.80
CA GLY A 629 7.41 -20.36 -15.55
C GLY A 629 8.19 -21.03 -16.68
N ILE A 630 7.90 -20.72 -17.94
CA ILE A 630 8.61 -21.26 -19.11
C ILE A 630 10.02 -20.69 -19.22
N ALA A 631 10.18 -19.37 -19.20
CA ALA A 631 11.48 -18.71 -19.38
C ALA A 631 12.46 -19.03 -18.23
N MET A 632 11.96 -18.98 -17.02
CA MET A 632 12.72 -19.30 -15.81
C MET A 632 12.91 -20.81 -15.67
N GLY A 633 11.93 -21.62 -16.07
CA GLY A 633 12.05 -23.07 -16.14
C GLY A 633 13.18 -23.48 -17.07
N PHE A 634 13.25 -22.88 -18.26
CA PHE A 634 14.37 -23.05 -19.20
C PHE A 634 15.73 -22.74 -18.56
N ALA A 635 15.83 -21.68 -17.75
CA ALA A 635 17.07 -21.33 -17.04
C ALA A 635 17.42 -22.30 -15.89
N VAL A 636 16.43 -22.98 -15.28
CA VAL A 636 16.61 -23.89 -14.13
C VAL A 636 16.79 -25.35 -14.57
N ILE A 637 16.24 -25.75 -15.72
CA ILE A 637 16.31 -27.13 -16.25
C ILE A 637 17.75 -27.68 -16.28
N PRO A 638 18.76 -26.98 -16.82
CA PRO A 638 20.13 -27.50 -16.86
C PRO A 638 20.68 -27.90 -15.51
N LEU A 639 20.38 -27.09 -14.50
CA LEU A 639 20.88 -27.29 -13.16
C LEU A 639 20.25 -28.53 -12.51
N ILE A 640 18.93 -28.70 -12.66
CA ILE A 640 18.23 -29.90 -12.17
C ILE A 640 18.71 -31.14 -12.94
N PHE A 641 18.82 -31.02 -14.27
CA PHE A 641 19.25 -32.09 -15.17
C PHE A 641 20.65 -32.60 -14.83
N THR A 642 21.66 -31.73 -14.83
CA THR A 642 23.07 -32.16 -14.69
C THR A 642 23.31 -32.83 -13.34
N ILE A 643 22.81 -32.26 -12.25
CA ILE A 643 22.99 -32.82 -10.91
C ILE A 643 22.21 -34.13 -10.76
N SER A 644 21.01 -34.23 -11.33
CA SER A 644 20.21 -35.47 -11.28
C SER A 644 20.85 -36.58 -12.15
N GLU A 645 21.37 -36.24 -13.32
CA GLU A 645 22.04 -37.18 -14.22
C GLU A 645 23.31 -37.72 -13.58
N ASP A 646 24.15 -36.85 -12.98
CA ASP A 646 25.33 -37.27 -12.23
C ASP A 646 24.94 -38.20 -11.06
N ALA A 647 23.86 -37.89 -10.33
CA ALA A 647 23.40 -38.73 -9.23
C ALA A 647 22.97 -40.13 -9.69
N MET A 648 22.27 -40.22 -10.83
CA MET A 648 21.83 -41.50 -11.41
C MET A 648 22.98 -42.29 -12.04
N SER A 649 23.90 -41.62 -12.72
CA SER A 649 25.06 -42.23 -13.37
C SER A 649 26.11 -42.73 -12.38
N ASN A 650 26.12 -42.21 -11.15
CA ASN A 650 26.99 -42.67 -10.07
C ASN A 650 26.43 -43.87 -9.27
N VAL A 651 25.22 -44.35 -9.58
CA VAL A 651 24.68 -45.57 -8.95
C VAL A 651 25.60 -46.76 -9.28
N PRO A 652 26.01 -47.58 -8.30
CA PRO A 652 26.92 -48.70 -8.53
C PRO A 652 26.39 -49.65 -9.62
N LYS A 653 27.22 -49.90 -10.63
CA LYS A 653 26.89 -50.82 -11.74
C LYS A 653 26.53 -52.23 -11.25
N SER A 654 27.08 -52.66 -10.11
CA SER A 654 26.75 -53.94 -9.49
C SER A 654 25.27 -54.08 -9.14
N LEU A 655 24.63 -53.01 -8.64
CA LEU A 655 23.19 -53.01 -8.32
C LEU A 655 22.34 -53.09 -9.58
N ILE A 656 22.75 -52.38 -10.64
CA ILE A 656 22.07 -52.38 -11.94
C ILE A 656 22.15 -53.77 -12.57
N SER A 657 23.36 -54.34 -12.65
CA SER A 657 23.57 -55.68 -13.21
C SER A 657 22.87 -56.77 -12.40
N ALA A 658 22.84 -56.67 -11.06
CA ALA A 658 22.13 -57.62 -10.20
C ALA A 658 20.62 -57.61 -10.45
N SER A 659 20.02 -56.42 -10.56
CA SER A 659 18.59 -56.26 -10.89
C SER A 659 18.24 -56.89 -12.24
N LEU A 660 19.05 -56.61 -13.28
CA LEU A 660 18.85 -57.17 -14.61
C LEU A 660 19.04 -58.70 -14.63
N ALA A 661 20.00 -59.23 -13.86
CA ALA A 661 20.23 -60.67 -13.74
C ALA A 661 19.06 -61.41 -13.07
N LEU A 662 18.29 -60.74 -12.22
CA LEU A 662 17.04 -61.26 -11.63
C LEU A 662 15.83 -61.21 -12.59
N GLY A 663 16.05 -60.82 -13.86
CA GLY A 663 15.00 -60.74 -14.87
C GLY A 663 14.19 -59.45 -14.85
N ALA A 664 14.61 -58.42 -14.09
CA ALA A 664 13.95 -57.13 -14.10
C ALA A 664 14.17 -56.42 -15.45
N THR A 665 13.15 -55.69 -15.93
CA THR A 665 13.29 -54.87 -17.14
C THR A 665 14.14 -53.61 -16.86
N PRO A 666 14.71 -52.96 -17.90
CA PRO A 666 15.42 -51.69 -17.73
C PRO A 666 14.57 -50.60 -17.06
N TRP A 667 13.27 -50.53 -17.39
CA TRP A 667 12.33 -49.62 -16.72
C TRP A 667 12.11 -49.98 -15.24
N GLN A 668 11.93 -51.26 -14.92
CA GLN A 668 11.80 -51.71 -13.52
C GLN A 668 13.07 -51.42 -12.72
N THR A 669 14.25 -51.63 -13.31
CA THR A 669 15.55 -51.33 -12.69
C THR A 669 15.71 -49.82 -12.47
N ALA A 670 15.33 -48.99 -13.46
CA ALA A 670 15.35 -47.54 -13.34
C ALA A 670 14.47 -47.03 -12.19
N VAL A 671 13.23 -47.51 -12.10
CA VAL A 671 12.25 -47.03 -11.10
C VAL A 671 12.46 -47.62 -9.71
N ARG A 672 12.86 -48.90 -9.60
CA ARG A 672 12.94 -49.59 -8.30
C ARG A 672 14.34 -49.59 -7.69
N VAL A 673 15.39 -49.39 -8.47
CA VAL A 673 16.78 -49.44 -7.99
C VAL A 673 17.46 -48.09 -8.15
N ILE A 674 17.51 -47.55 -9.37
CA ILE A 674 18.28 -46.35 -9.67
C ILE A 674 17.66 -45.10 -9.04
N LEU A 675 16.37 -44.83 -9.29
CA LEU A 675 15.69 -43.65 -8.74
C LEU A 675 15.72 -43.58 -7.20
N PRO A 676 15.43 -44.67 -6.45
CA PRO A 676 15.53 -44.65 -4.99
C PRO A 676 16.96 -44.45 -4.50
N THR A 677 17.95 -45.07 -5.14
CA THR A 677 19.38 -44.94 -4.76
C THR A 677 19.90 -43.53 -5.06
N ALA A 678 19.46 -42.91 -6.15
CA ALA A 678 19.85 -41.56 -6.55
C ALA A 678 18.99 -40.45 -5.90
N SER A 679 17.93 -40.81 -5.15
CA SER A 679 16.96 -39.85 -4.59
C SER A 679 17.59 -38.71 -3.75
N PRO A 680 18.65 -38.93 -2.94
CA PRO A 680 19.29 -37.83 -2.21
C PRO A 680 19.92 -36.79 -3.14
N GLY A 681 20.49 -37.24 -4.28
CA GLY A 681 21.08 -36.37 -5.29
C GLY A 681 20.02 -35.61 -6.09
N ILE A 682 18.95 -36.30 -6.49
CA ILE A 682 17.81 -35.68 -7.20
C ILE A 682 17.14 -34.61 -6.32
N PHE A 683 16.92 -34.91 -5.03
CA PHE A 683 16.36 -33.94 -4.09
C PHE A 683 17.27 -32.71 -3.95
N SER A 684 18.59 -32.92 -3.90
CA SER A 684 19.56 -31.81 -3.87
C SER A 684 19.48 -30.96 -5.14
N ALA A 685 19.33 -31.59 -6.32
CA ALA A 685 19.17 -30.90 -7.60
C ALA A 685 17.92 -30.00 -7.61
N ILE A 686 16.77 -30.52 -7.16
CA ILE A 686 15.52 -29.76 -7.05
C ILE A 686 15.68 -28.58 -6.10
N MET A 687 16.30 -28.78 -4.93
CA MET A 687 16.48 -27.71 -3.95
C MET A 687 17.40 -26.59 -4.43
N ILE A 688 18.49 -26.92 -5.12
CA ILE A 688 19.37 -25.92 -5.74
C ILE A 688 18.61 -25.17 -6.85
N GLY A 689 17.78 -25.88 -7.62
CA GLY A 689 16.88 -25.27 -8.61
C GLY A 689 15.86 -24.31 -7.98
N PHE A 690 15.24 -24.70 -6.87
CA PHE A 690 14.34 -23.85 -6.07
C PHE A 690 15.08 -22.60 -5.57
N GLY A 691 16.28 -22.75 -5.01
CA GLY A 691 17.06 -21.61 -4.51
C GLY A 691 17.42 -20.60 -5.60
N ARG A 692 17.82 -21.10 -6.79
CA ARG A 692 18.03 -20.26 -7.98
C ARG A 692 16.75 -19.56 -8.40
N ALA A 693 15.62 -20.26 -8.35
CA ALA A 693 14.34 -19.73 -8.75
C ALA A 693 13.86 -18.59 -7.82
N VAL A 694 13.91 -18.77 -6.51
CA VAL A 694 13.53 -17.75 -5.53
C VAL A 694 14.31 -16.45 -5.70
N GLY A 695 15.60 -16.56 -6.05
CA GLY A 695 16.49 -15.41 -6.24
C GLY A 695 16.51 -14.85 -7.66
N GLU A 696 15.73 -15.38 -8.60
CA GLU A 696 15.73 -14.88 -9.97
C GLU A 696 15.10 -13.48 -10.02
N THR A 697 15.86 -12.53 -10.55
CA THR A 697 15.47 -11.12 -10.57
C THR A 697 15.09 -10.67 -11.98
N MET A 698 15.90 -11.02 -12.98
CA MET A 698 15.84 -10.36 -14.29
C MET A 698 14.77 -10.95 -15.19
N ILE A 699 14.59 -12.28 -15.17
CA ILE A 699 13.49 -12.92 -15.88
C ILE A 699 12.15 -12.44 -15.31
N VAL A 700 12.05 -12.42 -13.98
CA VAL A 700 10.83 -12.03 -13.27
C VAL A 700 10.48 -10.57 -13.52
N LEU A 701 11.47 -9.66 -13.42
CA LEU A 701 11.29 -8.23 -13.67
C LEU A 701 10.74 -7.94 -15.08
N MET A 702 11.24 -8.67 -16.09
CA MET A 702 10.89 -8.39 -17.49
C MET A 702 9.61 -9.11 -17.95
N ALA A 703 9.28 -10.27 -17.39
CA ALA A 703 8.23 -11.15 -17.92
C ALA A 703 6.93 -11.19 -17.10
N THR A 704 6.91 -10.71 -15.85
CA THR A 704 5.72 -10.80 -14.95
C THR A 704 4.71 -9.67 -15.08
N GLY A 705 5.09 -8.53 -15.67
CA GLY A 705 4.26 -7.31 -15.62
C GLY A 705 4.33 -6.54 -14.29
N ASN A 706 5.01 -7.06 -13.26
CA ASN A 706 5.29 -6.41 -11.97
C ASN A 706 4.06 -5.91 -11.20
N THR A 707 2.92 -6.61 -11.29
CA THR A 707 1.69 -6.27 -10.56
C THR A 707 1.62 -7.02 -9.22
N PRO A 708 1.53 -6.35 -8.05
CA PRO A 708 1.53 -7.02 -6.75
C PRO A 708 0.16 -7.61 -6.39
N ILE A 709 -0.39 -8.48 -7.25
CA ILE A 709 -1.68 -9.14 -7.06
C ILE A 709 -1.53 -10.52 -6.41
N MET A 710 -2.47 -10.87 -5.52
CA MET A 710 -2.43 -12.09 -4.72
C MET A 710 -3.45 -13.14 -5.17
N GLU A 711 -3.46 -13.43 -6.46
CA GLU A 711 -4.30 -14.46 -7.05
C GLU A 711 -3.46 -15.61 -7.60
N TRP A 712 -3.91 -16.84 -7.38
CA TRP A 712 -3.27 -18.06 -7.91
C TRP A 712 -3.52 -18.29 -9.40
N ASN A 713 -4.25 -17.41 -10.09
CA ASN A 713 -4.40 -17.50 -11.54
C ASN A 713 -3.01 -17.58 -12.22
N LEU A 714 -2.87 -18.48 -13.18
CA LEU A 714 -1.65 -18.68 -13.97
C LEU A 714 -1.45 -17.57 -15.00
N PHE A 715 -2.56 -16.97 -15.45
CA PHE A 715 -2.62 -16.05 -16.57
C PHE A 715 -2.52 -14.58 -16.18
N ASN A 716 -2.33 -14.28 -14.91
CA ASN A 716 -2.09 -12.92 -14.45
C ASN A 716 -0.63 -12.72 -14.01
N GLY A 717 -0.23 -11.45 -13.92
CA GLY A 717 1.07 -11.04 -13.43
C GLY A 717 1.31 -11.33 -11.94
N PHE A 718 2.51 -11.01 -11.49
CA PHE A 718 2.83 -10.92 -10.06
C PHE A 718 4.05 -10.01 -9.87
N ARG A 719 4.31 -9.57 -8.64
CA ARG A 719 5.55 -8.86 -8.29
C ARG A 719 6.31 -9.66 -7.25
N ALA A 720 7.56 -10.04 -7.53
CA ALA A 720 8.40 -10.76 -6.58
C ALA A 720 9.24 -9.80 -5.73
N LEU A 721 9.71 -10.26 -4.57
CA LEU A 721 10.63 -9.51 -3.71
C LEU A 721 11.88 -9.06 -4.47
N SER A 722 12.52 -9.96 -5.21
CA SER A 722 13.74 -9.68 -5.98
C SER A 722 13.55 -8.57 -7.01
N ALA A 723 12.47 -8.66 -7.80
CA ALA A 723 12.10 -7.65 -8.79
C ALA A 723 11.73 -6.31 -8.13
N ASN A 724 11.02 -6.33 -7.00
CA ASN A 724 10.65 -5.13 -6.27
C ASN A 724 11.89 -4.36 -5.78
N ILE A 725 12.84 -5.07 -5.17
CA ILE A 725 14.12 -4.52 -4.70
C ILE A 725 14.88 -3.87 -5.86
N ALA A 726 14.97 -4.55 -7.01
CA ALA A 726 15.72 -4.04 -8.16
C ALA A 726 15.11 -2.77 -8.77
N VAL A 727 13.78 -2.64 -8.74
CA VAL A 727 13.06 -1.49 -9.32
C VAL A 727 13.04 -0.29 -8.40
N GLU A 728 12.79 -0.50 -7.10
CA GLU A 728 12.48 0.62 -6.20
C GLU A 728 13.68 1.14 -5.42
N ILE A 729 14.77 0.38 -5.27
CA ILE A 729 15.97 0.89 -4.57
C ILE A 729 16.53 2.16 -5.22
N PRO A 730 16.66 2.26 -6.56
CA PRO A 730 17.16 3.47 -7.20
C PRO A 730 16.27 4.70 -6.99
N GLU A 731 14.96 4.51 -6.84
CA GLU A 731 13.97 5.58 -6.69
C GLU A 731 13.71 5.95 -5.21
N ALA A 732 14.14 5.11 -4.27
CA ALA A 732 13.85 5.29 -2.85
C ALA A 732 14.76 6.39 -2.23
N PRO A 733 14.19 7.39 -1.53
CA PRO A 733 14.97 8.40 -0.83
C PRO A 733 15.91 7.77 0.21
N PHE A 734 17.20 8.13 0.15
CA PHE A 734 18.21 7.58 1.05
C PHE A 734 17.81 7.76 2.53
N GLY A 735 17.80 6.66 3.28
CA GLY A 735 17.44 6.65 4.70
C GLY A 735 15.96 6.83 5.01
N GLY A 736 15.10 7.04 4.01
CA GLY A 736 13.65 7.09 4.14
C GLY A 736 13.03 5.72 4.42
N THR A 737 11.73 5.71 4.73
CA THR A 737 11.01 4.48 5.10
C THR A 737 11.04 3.43 4.00
N LEU A 738 10.70 3.81 2.75
CA LEU A 738 10.72 2.91 1.61
C LEU A 738 12.09 2.25 1.44
N TYR A 739 13.16 3.04 1.48
CA TYR A 739 14.53 2.57 1.37
C TYR A 739 14.82 1.46 2.38
N ARG A 740 14.50 1.68 3.66
CA ARG A 740 14.74 0.68 4.71
C ARG A 740 13.85 -0.55 4.59
N VAL A 741 12.60 -0.38 4.14
CA VAL A 741 11.70 -1.52 3.90
C VAL A 741 12.21 -2.40 2.75
N LEU A 742 12.85 -1.83 1.73
CA LEU A 742 13.51 -2.61 0.66
C LEU A 742 14.74 -3.38 1.18
N PHE A 743 15.49 -2.82 2.13
CA PHE A 743 16.52 -3.57 2.84
C PHE A 743 15.92 -4.69 3.72
N LEU A 744 14.77 -4.46 4.34
CA LEU A 744 14.04 -5.50 5.07
C LEU A 744 13.57 -6.61 4.12
N ALA A 745 13.05 -6.27 2.95
CA ALA A 745 12.71 -7.24 1.90
C ALA A 745 13.93 -8.06 1.48
N SER A 746 15.11 -7.43 1.36
CA SER A 746 16.38 -8.08 1.06
C SER A 746 16.82 -9.02 2.18
N LEU A 747 16.67 -8.60 3.45
CA LEU A 747 16.94 -9.41 4.63
C LEU A 747 16.04 -10.65 4.66
N LEU A 748 14.74 -10.50 4.38
CA LEU A 748 13.78 -11.60 4.31
C LEU A 748 14.13 -12.59 3.21
N LEU A 749 14.50 -12.10 2.01
CA LEU A 749 14.93 -12.95 0.91
C LEU A 749 16.19 -13.74 1.26
N PHE A 750 17.17 -13.07 1.89
CA PHE A 750 18.40 -13.70 2.36
C PHE A 750 18.12 -14.79 3.40
N VAL A 751 17.34 -14.47 4.44
CA VAL A 751 16.97 -15.40 5.52
C VAL A 751 16.19 -16.60 4.97
N THR A 752 15.23 -16.35 4.07
CA THR A 752 14.44 -17.42 3.43
C THR A 752 15.34 -18.35 2.63
N THR A 753 16.25 -17.79 1.82
CA THR A 753 17.21 -18.56 1.02
C THR A 753 18.15 -19.38 1.93
N PHE A 754 18.63 -18.79 3.03
CA PHE A 754 19.45 -19.48 4.00
C PHE A 754 18.72 -20.66 4.68
N ILE A 755 17.47 -20.45 5.10
CA ILE A 755 16.63 -21.49 5.70
C ILE A 755 16.41 -22.63 4.72
N VAL A 756 16.01 -22.32 3.49
CA VAL A 756 15.74 -23.30 2.42
C VAL A 756 17.00 -24.13 2.12
N ASN A 757 18.15 -23.48 1.95
CA ASN A 757 19.42 -24.16 1.67
C ASN A 757 19.86 -25.05 2.85
N THR A 758 19.65 -24.59 4.09
CA THR A 758 19.97 -25.36 5.30
C THR A 758 19.06 -26.57 5.45
N LEU A 759 17.77 -26.41 5.16
CA LEU A 759 16.80 -27.51 5.13
C LEU A 759 17.18 -28.53 4.05
N ALA A 760 17.57 -28.07 2.86
CA ALA A 760 18.00 -28.94 1.76
C ALA A 760 19.16 -29.86 2.19
N GLU A 761 20.21 -29.29 2.78
CA GLU A 761 21.38 -30.06 3.21
C GLU A 761 21.05 -30.99 4.39
N THR A 762 20.18 -30.55 5.30
CA THR A 762 19.71 -31.39 6.42
C THR A 762 18.94 -32.62 5.93
N VAL A 763 18.03 -32.44 4.97
CA VAL A 763 17.26 -33.54 4.35
C VAL A 763 18.19 -34.47 3.57
N ARG A 764 19.10 -33.91 2.77
CA ARG A 764 20.11 -34.67 2.03
C ARG A 764 20.94 -35.57 2.95
N ARG A 765 21.43 -35.03 4.07
CA ARG A 765 22.20 -35.80 5.07
C ARG A 765 21.38 -36.95 5.65
N ARG A 766 20.11 -36.69 6.02
CA ARG A 766 19.20 -37.73 6.53
C ARG A 766 18.95 -38.84 5.52
N MET A 767 18.68 -38.49 4.25
CA MET A 767 18.44 -39.47 3.20
C MET A 767 19.67 -40.33 2.92
N ARG A 768 20.87 -39.74 2.84
CA ARG A 768 22.12 -40.50 2.65
C ARG A 768 22.35 -41.53 3.76
N LEU A 769 22.09 -41.17 5.02
CA LEU A 769 22.21 -42.10 6.15
C LEU A 769 21.20 -43.25 6.10
N LYS A 770 19.99 -43.01 5.58
CA LYS A 770 18.95 -44.04 5.43
C LYS A 770 19.33 -45.06 4.36
N TYR A 771 19.85 -44.59 3.21
CA TYR A 771 20.17 -45.46 2.07
C TYR A 771 21.56 -46.09 2.13
N ASN A 772 22.52 -45.54 2.89
CA ASN A 772 23.79 -46.22 3.17
C ASN A 772 23.65 -47.47 4.06
N LYS A 773 22.47 -47.69 4.66
CA LYS A 773 22.16 -48.87 5.50
C LYS A 773 21.49 -50.01 4.72
N LEU A 774 21.11 -49.77 3.47
CA LEU A 774 20.60 -50.74 2.50
C LEU A 774 21.75 -51.12 1.57
#